data_AF-A0A2M8HKT4-F1
#
_entry.id   AF-A0A2M8HKT4-F1
#
_cell.length_a   1.000
_cell.length_b   1.000
_cell.length_c   1.000
_cell.angle_alpha   90.00
_cell.angle_beta   90.00
_cell.angle_gamma   90.00
#
_symmetry.space_group_name_H-M   'P 1'
#
loop_
_entity.id
_entity.type
_entity.pdbx_description
1 polymer ?
#
loop_
_entity_poly.entity_id
_entity_poly.type
_entity_poly.pdbx_seq_one_letter_code
_entity_poly.pdbx_strand_id
1 'polypeptide(L)'
;MDELKDWHKRVKAHGSKEIHPSYLLTLDKVPEALNKFNNLSVQNKTEAAIHLALKQIIDFDKRGQNRVAYIYPFLVRNGNKITSKISIISPQIESKTDVIPYRQACLRASQELIDMILSHRAKKIRIVDEDTPGAYLFAKTKNEESWLFPKLASLDSEISNLVRKGFAPVPPIPIPEFTEDVIHYAKEQKSVVQILPDYHIIVDELELNEDGSFKRQPEIINQYRSQVDGLEKFIEIHLRKLAAEIKYDSYIEKMNEFHAQHVVAVAHGRRQNSDKAKAMIELVESFPFEKASSNYGKRVKETTDLSIKILKKLLVEKDQIFDRKDESVYVKIRKQVMDRIPEYTKNNNVLMRIDFPEEIVKMGIKEEKRIEDLSNRLKNDVTEKFSYHEFKKENGGSIFYIVDHGYMSAVLHKLTAHANDSPEYKRQLDIAKIINDKLSNPKHPELNSKLRPEIIVKLSSDMREMDRTHQEKIRNQEFQKKINIPAGLLSFTASILIFVTASYYLRSLVPVVFGVPFSTIIGVMAAYFFREKSNDELRAEVLASGKFGSLGTDHHSSGTGNFGMIDMPGDKAGIGGFFGTSSSKTGSTSSSKGDTMVSESNEKKEAKILDILRAADGLVFPKKFNKITEKVMDLKTMRKKIYGSLKDIRRRNLTMSKERDDNKVASTVEFALVQSSAIINFPDEIAIKTMPNTLYVLKHDLKSPLFREQLADSYREEMNKKKFDKKLVKYYTFLINTIEMEYFKYLPKKKL
;
A
#
# COMPACT_ATOMS: atom_id res chain seq x y z
N MET A 1 41.00 -9.91 26.37
CA MET A 1 40.37 -10.92 25.49
C MET A 1 39.27 -11.71 26.22
N ASP A 2 39.26 -11.67 27.54
CA ASP A 2 38.63 -12.69 28.36
C ASP A 2 37.13 -12.45 28.49
N GLU A 3 36.71 -11.18 28.61
CA GLU A 3 35.30 -10.78 28.47
C GLU A 3 34.69 -11.20 27.12
N LEU A 4 35.45 -11.23 26.01
CA LEU A 4 34.95 -11.76 24.73
C LEU A 4 34.71 -13.28 24.81
N LYS A 5 35.61 -14.02 25.46
CA LYS A 5 35.47 -15.47 25.67
C LYS A 5 34.29 -15.78 26.60
N ASP A 6 34.15 -15.04 27.69
CA ASP A 6 33.07 -15.23 28.66
C ASP A 6 31.71 -14.78 28.12
N TRP A 7 31.67 -13.69 27.35
CA TRP A 7 30.48 -13.33 26.58
C TRP A 7 30.11 -14.45 25.61
N HIS A 8 31.07 -15.02 24.87
CA HIS A 8 30.80 -16.12 23.95
C HIS A 8 30.33 -17.41 24.65
N LYS A 9 30.85 -17.73 25.86
CA LYS A 9 30.32 -18.80 26.72
C LYS A 9 28.85 -18.55 27.10
N ARG A 10 28.51 -17.32 27.51
CA ARG A 10 27.11 -16.93 27.84
C ARG A 10 26.17 -17.13 26.64
N VAL A 11 26.61 -16.83 25.41
CA VAL A 11 25.84 -17.10 24.18
C VAL A 11 25.62 -18.60 23.94
N LYS A 12 26.66 -19.43 24.12
CA LYS A 12 26.52 -20.89 23.94
C LYS A 12 25.61 -21.54 24.99
N ALA A 13 25.60 -21.03 26.22
CA ALA A 13 24.67 -21.48 27.27
C ALA A 13 23.19 -21.17 26.96
N HIS A 14 22.91 -20.21 26.06
CA HIS A 14 21.56 -19.78 25.69
C HIS A 14 20.79 -20.79 24.82
N GLY A 15 21.43 -21.86 24.32
CA GLY A 15 20.78 -23.01 23.68
C GLY A 15 20.11 -22.76 22.32
N SER A 16 20.27 -21.59 21.71
CA SER A 16 19.76 -21.30 20.35
C SER A 16 20.44 -22.19 19.31
N LYS A 17 19.64 -22.72 18.36
CA LYS A 17 20.19 -23.40 17.16
C LYS A 17 20.77 -22.43 16.13
N GLU A 18 20.30 -21.17 16.11
CA GLU A 18 20.73 -20.16 15.15
C GLU A 18 21.54 -19.07 15.85
N ILE A 19 22.64 -18.66 15.22
CA ILE A 19 23.49 -17.55 15.65
C ILE A 19 22.78 -16.25 15.25
N HIS A 20 22.53 -15.36 16.22
CA HIS A 20 21.93 -14.06 15.96
C HIS A 20 22.81 -12.94 16.55
N PRO A 21 23.11 -11.85 15.82
CA PRO A 21 24.12 -10.88 16.21
C PRO A 21 23.78 -10.09 17.48
N SER A 22 22.50 -9.98 17.88
CA SER A 22 22.11 -9.34 19.14
C SER A 22 22.75 -9.98 20.38
N TYR A 23 23.08 -11.28 20.30
CA TYR A 23 23.74 -12.03 21.37
C TYR A 23 25.25 -11.80 21.42
N LEU A 24 25.89 -11.28 20.36
CA LEU A 24 27.33 -11.03 20.34
C LEU A 24 27.70 -9.81 21.21
N LEU A 25 28.97 -9.73 21.62
CA LEU A 25 29.51 -8.49 22.18
C LEU A 25 29.65 -7.48 21.05
N THR A 26 29.11 -6.29 21.25
CA THR A 26 29.16 -5.19 20.28
C THR A 26 30.01 -4.04 20.84
N LEU A 27 30.69 -3.29 19.97
CA LEU A 27 31.68 -2.29 20.39
C LEU A 27 31.12 -1.22 21.34
N ASP A 28 29.85 -0.84 21.17
CA ASP A 28 29.12 0.09 22.05
C ASP A 28 28.92 -0.42 23.48
N LYS A 29 28.97 -1.74 23.71
CA LYS A 29 28.88 -2.38 25.04
C LYS A 29 30.25 -2.59 25.69
N VAL A 30 31.36 -2.44 24.96
CA VAL A 30 32.71 -2.70 25.49
C VAL A 30 33.05 -1.82 26.70
N PRO A 31 32.76 -0.50 26.74
CA PRO A 31 33.03 0.32 27.93
C PRO A 31 32.25 -0.16 29.17
N GLU A 32 30.97 -0.51 29.01
CA GLU A 32 30.13 -1.05 30.10
C GLU A 32 30.64 -2.40 30.61
N ALA A 33 31.09 -3.27 29.70
CA ALA A 33 31.68 -4.55 30.06
C ALA A 33 33.03 -4.40 30.79
N LEU A 34 33.92 -3.52 30.31
CA LEU A 34 35.20 -3.24 30.94
C LEU A 34 35.05 -2.56 32.32
N ASN A 35 33.99 -1.78 32.55
CA ASN A 35 33.72 -1.17 33.85
C ASN A 35 33.49 -2.20 34.98
N LYS A 36 33.12 -3.44 34.65
CA LYS A 36 32.91 -4.54 35.62
C LYS A 36 34.23 -5.11 36.17
N PHE A 37 35.37 -4.75 35.58
CA PHE A 37 36.70 -5.19 35.98
C PHE A 37 37.37 -4.15 36.90
N ASN A 38 37.33 -4.40 38.21
CA ASN A 38 37.94 -3.50 39.22
C ASN A 38 39.48 -3.47 39.16
N ASN A 39 40.11 -4.49 38.58
CA ASN A 39 41.55 -4.58 38.37
C ASN A 39 42.05 -3.82 37.13
N LEU A 40 41.17 -3.29 36.28
CA LEU A 40 41.53 -2.44 35.14
C LEU A 40 41.51 -0.96 35.53
N SER A 41 42.63 -0.28 35.33
CA SER A 41 42.77 1.16 35.57
C SER A 41 41.84 1.99 34.68
N VAL A 42 41.51 3.22 35.11
CA VAL A 42 40.65 4.13 34.33
C VAL A 42 41.25 4.46 32.96
N GLN A 43 42.59 4.62 32.87
CA GLN A 43 43.29 4.84 31.62
C GLN A 43 43.07 3.70 30.61
N ASN A 44 43.08 2.45 31.09
CA ASN A 44 42.87 1.25 30.25
C ASN A 44 41.39 1.05 29.83
N LYS A 45 40.47 1.88 30.34
CA LYS A 45 39.04 1.90 29.98
C LYS A 45 38.68 3.02 29.00
N THR A 46 39.66 3.84 28.59
CA THR A 46 39.45 4.95 27.64
C THR A 46 39.20 4.47 26.22
N GLU A 47 38.54 5.31 25.42
CA GLU A 47 38.25 5.06 23.99
C GLU A 47 39.52 4.80 23.17
N ALA A 48 40.63 5.50 23.50
CA ALA A 48 41.93 5.30 22.87
C ALA A 48 42.55 3.94 23.22
N ALA A 49 42.44 3.50 24.49
CA ALA A 49 42.87 2.16 24.90
C ALA A 49 42.02 1.06 24.23
N ILE A 50 40.70 1.25 24.15
CA ILE A 50 39.78 0.36 23.44
C ILE A 50 40.13 0.30 21.94
N HIS A 51 40.42 1.43 21.29
CA HIS A 51 40.86 1.46 19.89
C HIS A 51 42.15 0.65 19.67
N LEU A 52 43.16 0.87 20.52
CA LEU A 52 44.46 0.21 20.40
C LEU A 52 44.34 -1.30 20.65
N ALA A 53 43.58 -1.71 21.67
CA ALA A 53 43.25 -3.10 21.92
C ALA A 53 42.48 -3.73 20.73
N LEU A 54 41.54 -3.00 20.12
CA LEU A 54 40.77 -3.46 18.96
C LEU A 54 41.68 -3.70 17.75
N LYS A 55 42.60 -2.78 17.44
CA LYS A 55 43.61 -2.96 16.37
C LYS A 55 44.51 -4.16 16.62
N GLN A 56 44.91 -4.40 17.87
CA GLN A 56 45.74 -5.56 18.25
C GLN A 56 44.99 -6.88 18.08
N ILE A 57 43.77 -7.02 18.59
CA ILE A 57 43.06 -8.31 18.54
C ILE A 57 42.65 -8.72 17.12
N ILE A 58 42.47 -7.76 16.21
CA ILE A 58 42.24 -8.05 14.78
C ILE A 58 43.52 -8.10 13.93
N ASP A 59 44.70 -7.95 14.54
CA ASP A 59 46.03 -7.89 13.90
C ASP A 59 46.08 -6.88 12.72
N PHE A 60 45.49 -5.69 12.91
CA PHE A 60 45.24 -4.71 11.84
C PHE A 60 46.52 -4.33 11.08
N ASP A 61 47.59 -4.05 11.81
CA ASP A 61 48.85 -3.55 11.24
C ASP A 61 49.60 -4.61 10.42
N LYS A 62 49.27 -5.90 10.59
CA LYS A 62 49.73 -7.02 9.74
C LYS A 62 48.62 -7.57 8.84
N ARG A 63 47.56 -6.79 8.57
CA ARG A 63 46.41 -7.15 7.72
C ARG A 63 45.67 -8.43 8.17
N GLY A 64 45.61 -8.69 9.47
CA GLY A 64 44.80 -9.77 10.05
C GLY A 64 45.41 -11.17 10.02
N GLN A 65 46.69 -11.32 9.67
CA GLN A 65 47.37 -12.62 9.56
C GLN A 65 47.25 -13.49 10.82
N ASN A 66 47.34 -12.88 12.00
CA ASN A 66 47.34 -13.55 13.31
C ASN A 66 46.15 -13.09 14.18
N ARG A 67 45.04 -12.66 13.56
CA ARG A 67 43.89 -12.10 14.26
C ARG A 67 43.29 -13.08 15.28
N VAL A 68 43.20 -12.65 16.54
CA VAL A 68 42.61 -13.41 17.66
C VAL A 68 41.15 -13.04 17.92
N ALA A 69 40.61 -12.06 17.18
CA ALA A 69 39.21 -11.69 17.07
C ALA A 69 38.86 -11.32 15.61
N TYR A 70 37.59 -11.45 15.25
CA TYR A 70 37.04 -10.90 14.01
C TYR A 70 36.00 -9.83 14.35
N ILE A 71 35.94 -8.76 13.56
CA ILE A 71 34.93 -7.71 13.68
C ILE A 71 34.09 -7.67 12.43
N TYR A 72 32.78 -7.50 12.59
CA TYR A 72 31.87 -7.43 11.44
C TYR A 72 30.64 -6.58 11.77
N PRO A 73 30.18 -5.68 10.87
CA PRO A 73 29.00 -4.86 11.11
C PRO A 73 27.69 -5.65 10.98
N PHE A 74 26.65 -5.16 11.65
CA PHE A 74 25.26 -5.45 11.29
C PHE A 74 24.41 -4.20 11.46
N LEU A 75 23.31 -4.11 10.73
CA LEU A 75 22.38 -2.99 10.84
C LEU A 75 21.36 -3.22 11.97
N VAL A 76 21.00 -2.15 12.66
CA VAL A 76 19.88 -2.12 13.61
C VAL A 76 19.04 -0.87 13.38
N ARG A 77 17.74 -0.98 13.66
CA ARG A 77 16.79 0.13 13.58
C ARG A 77 16.61 0.79 14.94
N ASN A 78 17.17 1.99 15.12
CA ASN A 78 16.95 2.82 16.29
C ASN A 78 15.82 3.83 16.00
N GLY A 79 14.59 3.42 16.29
CA GLY A 79 13.38 4.20 16.00
C GLY A 79 13.16 4.39 14.48
N ASN A 80 13.39 5.62 14.00
CA ASN A 80 13.28 5.97 12.57
C ASN A 80 14.65 6.06 11.86
N LYS A 81 15.76 5.80 12.56
CA LYS A 81 17.11 5.79 11.96
C LYS A 81 17.63 4.36 11.88
N ILE A 82 18.30 4.03 10.78
CA ILE A 82 19.11 2.81 10.67
C ILE A 82 20.54 3.19 11.06
N THR A 83 21.15 2.35 11.89
CA THR A 83 22.51 2.53 12.43
C THR A 83 23.24 1.20 12.36
N SER A 84 24.53 1.22 12.04
CA SER A 84 25.36 0.02 12.17
C SER A 84 25.78 -0.20 13.63
N LYS A 85 25.97 -1.46 14.02
CA LYS A 85 26.72 -1.87 15.21
C LYS A 85 27.84 -2.80 14.78
N ILE A 86 29.00 -2.67 15.43
CA ILE A 86 30.16 -3.54 15.16
C ILE A 86 30.14 -4.71 16.14
N SER A 87 29.86 -5.91 15.65
CA SER A 87 30.02 -7.16 16.40
C SER A 87 31.50 -7.50 16.55
N ILE A 88 31.87 -8.03 17.71
CA ILE A 88 33.22 -8.55 17.98
C ILE A 88 33.09 -10.04 18.31
N ILE A 89 33.72 -10.88 17.50
CA ILE A 89 33.62 -12.34 17.50
C ILE A 89 34.95 -12.92 17.95
N SER A 90 34.94 -13.83 18.93
CA SER A 90 36.15 -14.52 19.39
C SER A 90 36.25 -15.92 18.77
N PRO A 91 37.12 -16.14 17.76
CA PRO A 91 37.29 -17.43 17.10
C PRO A 91 38.14 -18.43 17.91
N GLN A 92 38.00 -18.45 19.24
CA GLN A 92 38.82 -19.27 20.14
C GLN A 92 37.99 -20.20 21.02
N ILE A 93 37.52 -21.29 20.42
CA ILE A 93 37.33 -22.58 21.10
C ILE A 93 38.28 -23.62 20.49
N GLU A 94 38.51 -23.55 19.18
CA GLU A 94 39.55 -24.30 18.46
C GLU A 94 40.62 -23.36 17.87
N SER A 95 41.73 -23.91 17.39
CA SER A 95 42.88 -23.16 16.84
C SER A 95 42.54 -22.29 15.61
N LYS A 96 41.46 -22.63 14.90
CA LYS A 96 40.85 -21.82 13.82
C LYS A 96 39.33 -22.00 13.84
N THR A 97 38.61 -21.31 14.73
CA THR A 97 37.14 -21.34 14.70
C THR A 97 36.64 -20.58 13.46
N ASP A 98 35.72 -21.17 12.69
CA ASP A 98 35.15 -20.55 11.50
C ASP A 98 34.35 -19.28 11.82
N VAL A 99 34.56 -18.24 11.00
CA VAL A 99 33.90 -16.93 11.10
C VAL A 99 32.75 -16.77 10.10
N ILE A 100 32.63 -17.64 9.09
CA ILE A 100 31.61 -17.57 8.03
C ILE A 100 30.17 -17.58 8.62
N PRO A 101 29.81 -18.45 9.59
CA PRO A 101 28.47 -18.44 10.18
C PRO A 101 28.11 -17.13 10.88
N TYR A 102 29.09 -16.45 11.47
CA TYR A 102 28.89 -15.16 12.15
C TYR A 102 28.75 -14.01 11.14
N ARG A 103 29.55 -14.01 10.06
CA ARG A 103 29.41 -13.07 8.93
C ARG A 103 28.02 -13.20 8.29
N GLN A 104 27.62 -14.43 7.96
CA GLN A 104 26.29 -14.73 7.40
C GLN A 104 25.15 -14.33 8.35
N ALA A 105 25.26 -14.60 9.66
CA ALA A 105 24.26 -14.19 10.65
C ALA A 105 24.11 -12.66 10.75
N CYS A 106 25.21 -11.92 10.72
CA CYS A 106 25.22 -10.46 10.75
C CYS A 106 24.62 -9.86 9.46
N LEU A 107 24.95 -10.44 8.29
CA LEU A 107 24.38 -10.03 7.01
C LEU A 107 22.87 -10.34 6.94
N ARG A 108 22.45 -11.56 7.31
CA ARG A 108 21.03 -11.98 7.35
C ARG A 108 20.19 -11.05 8.22
N ALA A 109 20.65 -10.75 9.44
CA ALA A 109 19.97 -9.80 10.33
C ALA A 109 19.94 -8.35 9.80
N SER A 110 20.75 -8.04 8.78
CA SER A 110 20.77 -6.74 8.11
C SER A 110 19.89 -6.66 6.85
N GLN A 111 19.48 -7.79 6.25
CA GLN A 111 18.81 -7.83 4.93
C GLN A 111 17.56 -6.95 4.86
N GLU A 112 16.59 -7.09 5.78
CA GLU A 112 15.39 -6.24 5.82
C GLU A 112 15.71 -4.73 5.89
N LEU A 113 16.81 -4.38 6.57
CA LEU A 113 17.25 -2.99 6.70
C LEU A 113 18.05 -2.50 5.49
N ILE A 114 18.72 -3.40 4.76
CA ILE A 114 19.32 -3.11 3.45
C ILE A 114 18.21 -2.87 2.42
N ASP A 115 17.20 -3.73 2.35
CA ASP A 115 16.02 -3.56 1.48
C ASP A 115 15.30 -2.24 1.77
N MET A 116 15.18 -1.87 3.06
CA MET A 116 14.61 -0.60 3.49
C MET A 116 15.47 0.61 3.09
N ILE A 117 16.80 0.50 3.07
CA ILE A 117 17.70 1.55 2.55
C ILE A 117 17.56 1.67 1.03
N LEU A 118 17.66 0.56 0.30
CA LEU A 118 17.60 0.52 -1.16
C LEU A 118 16.27 1.07 -1.67
N SER A 119 15.14 0.55 -1.18
CA SER A 119 13.80 0.98 -1.59
C SER A 119 13.47 2.42 -1.19
N HIS A 120 14.00 2.92 -0.06
CA HIS A 120 13.85 4.33 0.31
C HIS A 120 14.71 5.24 -0.60
N ARG A 121 15.94 4.84 -0.93
CA ARG A 121 16.83 5.63 -1.82
C ARG A 121 16.38 5.61 -3.27
N ALA A 122 15.80 4.52 -3.77
CA ALA A 122 15.19 4.45 -5.09
C ALA A 122 14.03 5.46 -5.26
N LYS A 123 13.27 5.72 -4.19
CA LYS A 123 12.19 6.72 -4.13
C LYS A 123 12.66 8.13 -3.79
N LYS A 124 13.78 8.22 -3.06
CA LYS A 124 14.41 9.46 -2.61
C LYS A 124 15.88 9.47 -3.01
N ILE A 125 16.07 9.70 -4.30
CA ILE A 125 17.36 9.96 -4.94
C ILE A 125 18.11 11.14 -4.30
N ARG A 126 19.40 11.24 -4.56
CA ARG A 126 20.23 12.35 -4.11
C ARG A 126 19.82 13.64 -4.83
N ILE A 127 19.35 14.61 -4.06
CA ILE A 127 19.19 16.00 -4.53
C ILE A 127 20.59 16.59 -4.63
N VAL A 128 20.91 17.19 -5.78
CA VAL A 128 22.17 17.90 -6.04
C VAL A 128 21.88 19.38 -6.22
N ASP A 129 22.89 20.21 -6.01
CA ASP A 129 22.83 21.64 -6.30
C ASP A 129 22.77 21.87 -7.82
N GLU A 130 21.94 22.80 -8.30
CA GLU A 130 21.75 23.02 -9.74
C GLU A 130 22.91 23.82 -10.38
N ASP A 131 23.54 24.73 -9.63
CA ASP A 131 24.68 25.53 -10.08
C ASP A 131 26.02 24.81 -9.82
N THR A 132 26.11 23.99 -8.76
CA THR A 132 27.35 23.36 -8.27
C THR A 132 27.21 21.86 -7.90
N PRO A 133 26.64 20.99 -8.77
CA PRO A 133 26.26 19.63 -8.41
C PRO A 133 27.42 18.75 -7.90
N GLY A 134 28.66 19.00 -8.33
CA GLY A 134 29.85 18.26 -7.93
C GLY A 134 30.44 18.66 -6.57
N ALA A 135 29.92 19.69 -5.90
CA ALA A 135 30.49 20.22 -4.65
C ALA A 135 30.66 19.15 -3.55
N TYR A 136 29.73 18.18 -3.44
CA TYR A 136 29.80 17.12 -2.44
C TYR A 136 30.83 16.00 -2.75
N LEU A 137 31.45 16.02 -3.94
CA LEU A 137 32.57 15.13 -4.28
C LEU A 137 33.91 15.63 -3.73
N PHE A 138 33.97 16.86 -3.21
CA PHE A 138 35.17 17.42 -2.59
C PHE A 138 35.20 17.14 -1.08
N ALA A 139 36.40 16.86 -0.57
CA ALA A 139 36.67 16.83 0.86
C ALA A 139 38.06 17.40 1.17
N LYS A 140 38.23 17.97 2.38
CA LYS A 140 39.55 18.38 2.86
C LYS A 140 40.47 17.18 3.04
N THR A 141 41.70 17.31 2.58
CA THR A 141 42.80 16.36 2.84
C THR A 141 43.40 16.58 4.24
N LYS A 142 44.39 15.75 4.60
CA LYS A 142 45.21 15.97 5.81
C LYS A 142 45.97 17.31 5.81
N ASN A 143 46.14 17.93 4.65
CA ASN A 143 46.86 19.19 4.47
C ASN A 143 45.87 20.37 4.30
N GLU A 144 44.60 20.18 4.68
CA GLU A 144 43.45 21.07 4.49
C GLU A 144 43.07 21.46 3.05
N GLU A 145 43.94 21.21 2.07
CA GLU A 145 43.66 21.29 0.63
C GLU A 145 42.37 20.52 0.28
N SER A 146 41.45 21.18 -0.43
CA SER A 146 40.24 20.56 -0.97
C SER A 146 40.59 19.65 -2.14
N TRP A 147 40.11 18.41 -2.15
CA TRP A 147 40.44 17.43 -3.18
C TRP A 147 39.22 16.68 -3.68
N LEU A 148 39.18 16.37 -4.97
CA LEU A 148 38.10 15.60 -5.59
C LEU A 148 38.24 14.12 -5.23
N PHE A 149 37.18 13.52 -4.70
CA PHE A 149 37.07 12.09 -4.43
C PHE A 149 35.90 11.50 -5.25
N PRO A 150 36.11 11.12 -6.53
CA PRO A 150 35.02 10.76 -7.45
C PRO A 150 34.07 9.68 -6.90
N LYS A 151 34.58 8.73 -6.11
CA LYS A 151 33.80 7.64 -5.51
C LYS A 151 32.83 8.08 -4.39
N LEU A 152 32.84 9.33 -3.91
CA LEU A 152 31.96 9.78 -2.81
C LEU A 152 30.45 9.71 -3.14
N ALA A 153 30.08 9.74 -4.42
CA ALA A 153 28.71 9.57 -4.89
C ALA A 153 28.20 8.11 -4.89
N SER A 154 29.09 7.12 -4.84
CA SER A 154 28.71 5.71 -4.90
C SER A 154 27.88 5.26 -3.69
N LEU A 155 27.05 4.23 -3.90
CA LEU A 155 26.40 3.50 -2.80
C LEU A 155 27.43 2.87 -1.85
N ASP A 156 28.56 2.41 -2.38
CA ASP A 156 29.69 1.84 -1.65
C ASP A 156 30.23 2.83 -0.59
N SER A 157 30.33 4.11 -0.97
CA SER A 157 30.64 5.23 -0.07
C SER A 157 29.53 5.47 0.95
N GLU A 158 28.26 5.42 0.55
CA GLU A 158 27.12 5.63 1.44
C GLU A 158 27.04 4.54 2.54
N ILE A 159 27.21 3.26 2.16
CA ILE A 159 27.31 2.11 3.08
C ILE A 159 28.55 2.22 3.96
N SER A 160 29.72 2.51 3.39
CA SER A 160 30.97 2.63 4.16
C SER A 160 30.89 3.74 5.21
N ASN A 161 30.19 4.84 4.91
CA ASN A 161 29.93 5.92 5.87
C ASN A 161 28.87 5.55 6.92
N LEU A 162 27.90 4.68 6.60
CA LEU A 162 26.99 4.08 7.59
C LEU A 162 27.75 3.14 8.54
N VAL A 163 28.70 2.33 8.05
CA VAL A 163 29.56 1.46 8.87
C VAL A 163 30.49 2.28 9.77
N ARG A 164 31.17 3.30 9.23
CA ARG A 164 32.07 4.18 10.01
C ARG A 164 31.39 4.80 11.23
N LYS A 165 30.10 5.16 11.12
CA LYS A 165 29.31 5.72 12.24
C LYS A 165 29.05 4.73 13.37
N GLY A 166 29.07 3.42 13.11
CA GLY A 166 28.87 2.39 14.13
C GLY A 166 30.09 2.11 15.02
N PHE A 167 31.25 2.69 14.69
CA PHE A 167 32.42 2.65 15.57
C PHE A 167 32.39 3.71 16.69
N ALA A 168 31.59 4.77 16.52
CA ALA A 168 31.58 5.90 17.45
C ALA A 168 31.30 5.46 18.91
N PRO A 169 32.06 5.97 19.90
CA PRO A 169 33.01 7.09 19.81
C PRO A 169 34.42 6.71 19.30
N VAL A 170 34.73 5.42 19.21
CA VAL A 170 36.04 4.89 18.80
C VAL A 170 36.36 5.25 17.33
N PRO A 171 37.63 5.55 16.97
CA PRO A 171 38.01 5.77 15.57
C PRO A 171 37.65 4.57 14.67
N PRO A 172 37.14 4.80 13.45
CA PRO A 172 36.61 3.72 12.61
C PRO A 172 37.72 2.91 11.93
N ILE A 173 37.60 1.58 12.04
CA ILE A 173 38.46 0.63 11.34
C ILE A 173 37.80 0.25 9.99
N PRO A 174 38.50 0.28 8.86
CA PRO A 174 37.97 -0.21 7.58
C PRO A 174 37.58 -1.69 7.64
N ILE A 175 36.33 -2.00 7.27
CA ILE A 175 35.82 -3.36 7.04
C ILE A 175 35.18 -3.37 5.64
N PRO A 176 35.97 -3.54 4.55
CA PRO A 176 35.44 -3.57 3.19
C PRO A 176 34.46 -4.74 2.95
N GLU A 177 34.65 -5.87 3.64
CA GLU A 177 33.89 -7.10 3.40
C GLU A 177 32.38 -6.94 3.60
N PHE A 178 31.95 -6.02 4.48
CA PHE A 178 30.54 -5.72 4.68
C PHE A 178 29.95 -4.91 3.53
N THR A 179 30.70 -3.93 3.00
CA THR A 179 30.26 -3.17 1.82
C THR A 179 30.18 -4.10 0.61
N GLU A 180 31.16 -5.00 0.43
CA GLU A 180 31.15 -6.04 -0.61
C GLU A 180 29.91 -6.95 -0.50
N ASP A 181 29.59 -7.48 0.69
CA ASP A 181 28.42 -8.35 0.91
C ASP A 181 27.09 -7.63 0.63
N VAL A 182 26.94 -6.38 1.12
CA VAL A 182 25.72 -5.58 0.90
C VAL A 182 25.54 -5.26 -0.60
N ILE A 183 26.64 -4.96 -1.31
CA ILE A 183 26.63 -4.72 -2.75
C ILE A 183 26.35 -6.00 -3.55
N HIS A 184 26.88 -7.15 -3.13
CA HIS A 184 26.58 -8.44 -3.75
C HIS A 184 25.08 -8.77 -3.63
N TYR A 185 24.53 -8.69 -2.43
CA TYR A 185 23.09 -8.86 -2.19
C TYR A 185 22.23 -7.87 -2.99
N ALA A 186 22.63 -6.59 -3.06
CA ALA A 186 21.91 -5.59 -3.86
C ALA A 186 21.92 -5.89 -5.37
N LYS A 187 22.96 -6.57 -5.89
CA LYS A 187 23.01 -7.06 -7.28
C LYS A 187 22.09 -8.26 -7.50
N GLU A 188 22.02 -9.20 -6.55
CA GLU A 188 21.05 -10.31 -6.61
C GLU A 188 19.61 -9.77 -6.66
N GLN A 189 19.30 -8.76 -5.85
CA GLN A 189 18.01 -8.04 -5.87
C GLN A 189 17.84 -7.07 -7.06
N LYS A 190 18.76 -7.06 -8.04
CA LYS A 190 18.77 -6.18 -9.23
C LYS A 190 18.56 -4.69 -8.92
N SER A 191 18.87 -4.27 -7.70
CA SER A 191 18.55 -2.94 -7.15
C SER A 191 19.67 -1.92 -7.39
N VAL A 192 20.78 -2.33 -8.01
CA VAL A 192 21.95 -1.49 -8.30
C VAL A 192 22.53 -1.74 -9.68
N VAL A 193 23.07 -0.67 -10.27
CA VAL A 193 23.88 -0.65 -11.49
C VAL A 193 25.36 -0.56 -11.11
N GLN A 194 26.23 -1.35 -11.76
CA GLN A 194 27.67 -1.32 -11.55
C GLN A 194 28.34 -0.39 -12.58
N ILE A 195 28.88 0.75 -12.11
CA ILE A 195 29.67 1.69 -12.92
C ILE A 195 31.14 1.24 -12.96
N LEU A 196 31.69 0.91 -11.78
CA LEU A 196 33.00 0.27 -11.58
C LEU A 196 32.87 -0.81 -10.49
N PRO A 197 33.84 -1.73 -10.31
CA PRO A 197 33.78 -2.78 -9.29
C PRO A 197 33.56 -2.31 -7.84
N ASP A 198 33.90 -1.05 -7.54
CA ASP A 198 33.66 -0.35 -6.27
C ASP A 198 32.96 1.00 -6.46
N TYR A 199 32.09 1.08 -7.47
CA TYR A 199 31.17 2.21 -7.69
C TYR A 199 29.83 1.69 -8.21
N HIS A 200 28.82 1.72 -7.35
CA HIS A 200 27.45 1.32 -7.65
C HIS A 200 26.47 2.48 -7.48
N ILE A 201 25.42 2.48 -8.31
CA ILE A 201 24.30 3.42 -8.27
C ILE A 201 23.01 2.62 -8.02
N ILE A 202 22.10 3.14 -7.20
CA ILE A 202 20.79 2.52 -6.96
C ILE A 202 19.90 2.71 -8.19
N VAL A 203 19.19 1.66 -8.61
CA VAL A 203 18.13 1.76 -9.61
C VAL A 203 16.96 2.51 -9.00
N ASP A 204 16.62 3.66 -9.57
CA ASP A 204 15.61 4.59 -9.06
C ASP A 204 14.22 4.40 -9.68
N GLU A 205 13.17 4.73 -8.92
CA GLU A 205 11.79 4.66 -9.41
C GLU A 205 11.49 5.87 -10.31
N LEU A 206 11.61 5.67 -11.63
CA LEU A 206 11.44 6.74 -12.62
C LEU A 206 10.00 7.26 -12.65
N GLU A 207 9.77 8.46 -12.10
CA GLU A 207 8.51 9.20 -12.23
C GLU A 207 8.54 10.16 -13.43
N LEU A 208 7.50 10.10 -14.27
CA LEU A 208 7.26 11.03 -15.37
C LEU A 208 6.13 12.02 -15.05
N ASN A 209 6.18 13.15 -15.75
CA ASN A 209 5.06 14.08 -15.93
C ASN A 209 4.25 13.69 -17.17
N GLU A 210 3.04 14.26 -17.33
CA GLU A 210 2.14 14.00 -18.47
C GLU A 210 2.74 14.40 -19.83
N ASP A 211 3.70 15.35 -19.85
CA ASP A 211 4.43 15.74 -21.06
C ASP A 211 5.53 14.74 -21.47
N GLY A 212 5.79 13.70 -20.66
CA GLY A 212 6.84 12.71 -20.87
C GLY A 212 8.22 13.12 -20.33
N SER A 213 8.35 14.29 -19.68
CA SER A 213 9.56 14.70 -18.96
C SER A 213 9.70 13.95 -17.63
N PHE A 214 10.94 13.85 -17.13
CA PHE A 214 11.18 13.29 -15.80
C PHE A 214 10.74 14.27 -14.71
N LYS A 215 9.84 13.83 -13.82
CA LYS A 215 9.36 14.59 -12.67
C LYS A 215 10.45 14.84 -11.62
N ARG A 216 11.51 14.03 -11.64
CA ARG A 216 12.78 14.21 -10.94
C ARG A 216 13.91 13.70 -11.84
N GLN A 217 15.02 14.44 -11.97
CA GLN A 217 16.17 13.97 -12.73
C GLN A 217 16.70 12.65 -12.13
N PRO A 218 16.87 11.56 -12.91
CA PRO A 218 17.32 10.27 -12.40
C PRO A 218 18.67 10.30 -11.65
N GLU A 219 18.89 9.39 -10.70
CA GLU A 219 20.13 9.34 -9.90
C GLU A 219 21.38 9.21 -10.80
N ILE A 220 21.31 8.46 -11.91
CA ILE A 220 22.39 8.37 -12.91
C ILE A 220 22.69 9.75 -13.55
N ILE A 221 21.66 10.56 -13.85
CA ILE A 221 21.84 11.92 -14.39
C ILE A 221 22.41 12.86 -13.33
N ASN A 222 21.92 12.79 -12.08
CA ASN A 222 22.45 13.61 -10.99
C ASN A 222 23.92 13.29 -10.72
N GLN A 223 24.30 12.02 -10.68
CA GLN A 223 25.70 11.62 -10.51
C GLN A 223 26.56 11.99 -11.73
N TYR A 224 26.05 11.84 -12.95
CA TYR A 224 26.72 12.33 -14.17
C TYR A 224 27.01 13.84 -14.10
N ARG A 225 26.02 14.68 -13.78
CA ARG A 225 26.21 16.13 -13.59
C ARG A 225 27.23 16.43 -12.50
N SER A 226 27.20 15.67 -11.40
CA SER A 226 28.14 15.81 -10.28
C SER A 226 29.58 15.51 -10.68
N GLN A 227 29.82 14.42 -11.43
CA GLN A 227 31.17 14.07 -11.90
C GLN A 227 31.69 15.08 -12.93
N VAL A 228 30.82 15.66 -13.79
CA VAL A 228 31.22 16.72 -14.72
C VAL A 228 31.67 17.97 -13.98
N ASP A 229 30.82 18.54 -13.13
CA ASP A 229 31.12 19.76 -12.34
C ASP A 229 32.29 19.56 -11.36
N GLY A 230 32.41 18.36 -10.78
CA GLY A 230 33.51 18.00 -9.89
C GLY A 230 34.85 17.91 -10.61
N LEU A 231 34.89 17.28 -11.79
CA LEU A 231 36.09 17.15 -12.60
C LEU A 231 36.51 18.51 -13.20
N GLU A 232 35.56 19.30 -13.70
CA GLU A 232 35.76 20.66 -14.21
C GLU A 232 36.53 21.54 -13.19
N LYS A 233 36.02 21.65 -11.96
CA LYS A 233 36.66 22.42 -10.87
C LYS A 233 38.02 21.86 -10.46
N PHE A 234 38.20 20.54 -10.52
CA PHE A 234 39.47 19.90 -10.20
C PHE A 234 40.54 20.15 -11.27
N ILE A 235 40.18 20.13 -12.56
CA ILE A 235 41.07 20.51 -13.67
C ILE A 235 41.45 21.99 -13.55
N GLU A 236 40.47 22.87 -13.32
CA GLU A 236 40.67 24.33 -13.22
C GLU A 236 41.68 24.73 -12.16
N ILE A 237 41.71 24.04 -11.02
CA ILE A 237 42.70 24.28 -9.96
C ILE A 237 44.00 23.52 -10.24
N HIS A 238 43.93 22.20 -10.44
CA HIS A 238 45.11 21.34 -10.34
C HIS A 238 45.82 21.10 -11.67
N LEU A 239 45.11 20.92 -12.79
CA LEU A 239 45.75 20.77 -14.11
C LEU A 239 46.23 22.11 -14.66
N ARG A 240 45.49 23.21 -14.46
CA ARG A 240 45.96 24.56 -14.82
C ARG A 240 47.28 24.89 -14.11
N LYS A 241 47.39 24.56 -12.82
CA LYS A 241 48.62 24.70 -12.03
C LYS A 241 49.76 23.83 -12.58
N LEU A 242 49.51 22.54 -12.85
CA LEU A 242 50.53 21.67 -13.46
C LEU A 242 50.99 22.19 -14.83
N ALA A 243 50.08 22.67 -15.69
CA ALA A 243 50.40 23.23 -16.99
C ALA A 243 51.33 24.44 -16.89
N ALA A 244 51.08 25.32 -15.92
CA ALA A 244 51.96 26.46 -15.63
C ALA A 244 53.33 26.03 -15.06
N GLU A 245 53.35 25.04 -14.15
CA GLU A 245 54.59 24.47 -13.59
C GLU A 245 55.50 23.87 -14.69
N ILE A 246 54.93 23.22 -15.72
CA ILE A 246 55.68 22.67 -16.86
C ILE A 246 55.79 23.62 -18.07
N LYS A 247 55.32 24.87 -17.94
CA LYS A 247 55.29 25.89 -19.02
C LYS A 247 54.68 25.39 -20.33
N TYR A 248 53.52 24.75 -20.26
CA TYR A 248 52.81 24.24 -21.43
C TYR A 248 51.65 25.16 -21.83
N ASP A 249 52.01 26.36 -22.32
CA ASP A 249 51.07 27.46 -22.53
C ASP A 249 49.95 27.13 -23.53
N SER A 250 50.23 26.36 -24.59
CA SER A 250 49.20 25.90 -25.54
C SER A 250 48.23 24.84 -25.00
N TYR A 251 48.44 24.35 -23.77
CA TYR A 251 47.39 23.66 -23.01
C TYR A 251 46.51 24.64 -22.25
N ILE A 252 47.09 25.72 -21.71
CA ILE A 252 46.35 26.78 -21.02
C ILE A 252 45.43 27.51 -22.02
N GLU A 253 45.88 27.70 -23.26
CA GLU A 253 45.05 28.21 -24.38
C GLU A 253 43.83 27.32 -24.62
N LYS A 254 44.02 26.02 -24.94
CA LYS A 254 42.92 25.04 -25.12
C LYS A 254 41.96 24.99 -23.93
N MET A 255 42.49 25.13 -22.72
CA MET A 255 41.70 25.13 -21.49
C MET A 255 40.86 26.41 -21.35
N ASN A 256 41.35 27.55 -21.83
CA ASN A 256 40.59 28.79 -21.91
C ASN A 256 39.53 28.73 -23.03
N GLU A 257 39.85 28.14 -24.18
CA GLU A 257 38.90 27.87 -25.28
C GLU A 257 37.74 26.99 -24.80
N PHE A 258 38.04 25.88 -24.12
CA PHE A 258 37.04 25.02 -23.48
C PHE A 258 36.15 25.79 -22.50
N HIS A 259 36.75 26.66 -21.66
CA HIS A 259 35.99 27.47 -20.70
C HIS A 259 35.05 28.46 -21.41
N ALA A 260 35.54 29.15 -22.44
CA ALA A 260 34.71 30.07 -23.24
C ALA A 260 33.54 29.34 -23.92
N GLN A 261 33.80 28.21 -24.60
CA GLN A 261 32.82 27.49 -25.41
C GLN A 261 31.82 26.68 -24.57
N HIS A 262 32.25 26.05 -23.47
CA HIS A 262 31.44 25.08 -22.70
C HIS A 262 31.08 25.51 -21.28
N VAL A 263 31.55 26.67 -20.81
CA VAL A 263 31.23 27.20 -19.47
C VAL A 263 30.54 28.56 -19.57
N VAL A 264 31.14 29.52 -20.30
CA VAL A 264 30.63 30.90 -20.41
C VAL A 264 29.48 31.01 -21.42
N ALA A 265 29.61 30.42 -22.61
CA ALA A 265 28.60 30.51 -23.67
C ALA A 265 27.33 29.65 -23.42
N VAL A 266 27.27 28.88 -22.32
CA VAL A 266 26.22 27.89 -22.06
C VAL A 266 25.20 28.42 -21.05
N ALA A 267 23.93 28.53 -21.49
CA ALA A 267 22.82 28.99 -20.66
C ALA A 267 22.66 28.18 -19.35
N HIS A 268 22.18 28.86 -18.29
CA HIS A 268 21.83 28.22 -17.01
C HIS A 268 20.92 27.00 -17.23
N GLY A 269 21.19 25.92 -16.50
CA GLY A 269 20.52 24.61 -16.66
C GLY A 269 21.10 23.69 -17.74
N ARG A 270 21.94 24.17 -18.68
CA ARG A 270 22.64 23.33 -19.67
C ARG A 270 24.13 23.07 -19.36
N ARG A 271 24.63 23.57 -18.22
CA ARG A 271 26.06 23.60 -17.83
C ARG A 271 26.80 22.25 -17.77
N GLN A 272 26.11 21.11 -17.81
CA GLN A 272 26.71 19.77 -17.83
C GLN A 272 26.05 18.88 -18.92
N ASN A 273 26.18 19.25 -20.19
CA ASN A 273 25.70 18.46 -21.34
C ASN A 273 26.71 17.38 -21.81
N SER A 274 26.25 16.45 -22.65
CA SER A 274 27.07 15.36 -23.20
C SER A 274 28.34 15.87 -23.89
N ASP A 275 28.24 17.02 -24.56
CA ASP A 275 29.29 17.54 -25.43
C ASP A 275 30.42 18.17 -24.61
N LYS A 276 30.09 18.95 -23.56
CA LYS A 276 31.07 19.38 -22.54
C LYS A 276 31.75 18.19 -21.87
N ALA A 277 31.02 17.13 -21.55
CA ALA A 277 31.60 15.94 -20.92
C ALA A 277 32.60 15.23 -21.84
N LYS A 278 32.35 15.16 -23.16
CA LYS A 278 33.30 14.64 -24.16
C LYS A 278 34.52 15.57 -24.30
N ALA A 279 34.31 16.85 -24.55
CA ALA A 279 35.39 17.83 -24.69
C ALA A 279 36.29 17.92 -23.43
N MET A 280 35.72 17.76 -22.23
CA MET A 280 36.48 17.72 -20.97
C MET A 280 37.31 16.43 -20.81
N ILE A 281 36.78 15.29 -21.27
CA ILE A 281 37.54 14.03 -21.33
C ILE A 281 38.74 14.20 -22.27
N GLU A 282 38.52 14.73 -23.48
CA GLU A 282 39.55 14.97 -24.49
C GLU A 282 40.60 15.99 -24.00
N LEU A 283 40.16 17.06 -23.34
CA LEU A 283 41.05 18.07 -22.72
C LEU A 283 42.00 17.42 -21.70
N VAL A 284 41.52 16.51 -20.85
CA VAL A 284 42.40 15.82 -19.88
C VAL A 284 43.28 14.76 -20.56
N GLU A 285 42.72 13.95 -21.47
CA GLU A 285 43.47 12.89 -22.16
C GLU A 285 44.57 13.47 -23.08
N SER A 286 44.48 14.76 -23.46
CA SER A 286 45.55 15.50 -24.12
C SER A 286 46.66 16.06 -23.20
N PHE A 287 46.55 15.95 -21.88
CA PHE A 287 47.55 16.49 -20.95
C PHE A 287 48.79 15.57 -20.81
N PRO A 288 50.03 16.06 -21.03
CA PRO A 288 51.24 15.25 -21.03
C PRO A 288 51.75 14.98 -19.60
N PHE A 289 51.02 14.17 -18.84
CA PHE A 289 51.36 13.80 -17.45
C PHE A 289 52.78 13.21 -17.28
N GLU A 290 53.39 12.67 -18.33
CA GLU A 290 54.79 12.20 -18.33
C GLU A 290 55.78 13.33 -18.01
N LYS A 291 55.49 14.57 -18.44
CA LYS A 291 56.26 15.77 -18.11
C LYS A 291 56.03 16.24 -16.66
N ALA A 292 54.91 15.85 -16.06
CA ALA A 292 54.49 16.20 -14.70
C ALA A 292 54.81 15.07 -13.70
N SER A 293 56.07 14.60 -13.70
CA SER A 293 56.52 13.39 -12.97
C SER A 293 56.51 13.48 -11.42
N SER A 294 56.15 14.64 -10.87
CA SER A 294 56.08 14.88 -9.42
C SER A 294 55.02 14.01 -8.72
N ASN A 295 55.17 13.78 -7.42
CA ASN A 295 54.18 13.02 -6.65
C ASN A 295 52.80 13.70 -6.61
N TYR A 296 52.77 15.03 -6.72
CA TYR A 296 51.54 15.80 -6.92
C TYR A 296 50.94 15.54 -8.30
N GLY A 297 51.72 15.61 -9.38
CA GLY A 297 51.27 15.32 -10.74
C GLY A 297 50.72 13.89 -10.92
N LYS A 298 51.38 12.89 -10.31
CA LYS A 298 50.89 11.51 -10.25
C LYS A 298 49.52 11.41 -9.56
N ARG A 299 49.37 12.02 -8.38
CA ARG A 299 48.10 12.01 -7.61
C ARG A 299 46.97 12.75 -8.35
N VAL A 300 47.29 13.83 -9.06
CA VAL A 300 46.34 14.52 -9.96
C VAL A 300 45.91 13.57 -11.08
N LYS A 301 46.85 12.91 -11.77
CA LYS A 301 46.56 11.92 -12.81
C LYS A 301 45.64 10.80 -12.30
N GLU A 302 45.98 10.18 -11.17
CA GLU A 302 45.16 9.11 -10.56
C GLU A 302 43.73 9.57 -10.30
N THR A 303 43.55 10.82 -9.87
CA THR A 303 42.23 11.42 -9.58
C THR A 303 41.45 11.68 -10.87
N THR A 304 42.09 12.24 -11.92
CA THR A 304 41.43 12.48 -13.21
C THR A 304 41.14 11.21 -13.98
N ASP A 305 42.10 10.26 -14.04
CA ASP A 305 41.94 8.95 -14.70
C ASP A 305 40.75 8.19 -14.09
N LEU A 306 40.59 8.24 -12.76
CA LEU A 306 39.44 7.63 -12.09
C LEU A 306 38.13 8.35 -12.43
N SER A 307 38.12 9.68 -12.38
CA SER A 307 36.93 10.49 -12.70
C SER A 307 36.47 10.26 -14.15
N ILE A 308 37.40 10.14 -15.10
CA ILE A 308 37.12 9.84 -16.51
C ILE A 308 36.61 8.41 -16.70
N LYS A 309 37.17 7.41 -16.00
CA LYS A 309 36.67 6.03 -16.04
C LYS A 309 35.22 5.93 -15.54
N ILE A 310 34.86 6.71 -14.51
CA ILE A 310 33.48 6.84 -14.03
C ILE A 310 32.63 7.57 -15.08
N LEU A 311 33.07 8.72 -15.58
CA LEU A 311 32.31 9.56 -16.51
C LEU A 311 32.04 8.87 -17.86
N LYS A 312 33.01 8.15 -18.42
CA LYS A 312 32.84 7.34 -19.64
C LYS A 312 31.79 6.24 -19.45
N LYS A 313 31.71 5.63 -18.27
CA LYS A 313 30.67 4.64 -17.94
C LYS A 313 29.30 5.29 -17.70
N LEU A 314 29.25 6.45 -17.03
CA LEU A 314 28.02 7.21 -16.81
C LEU A 314 27.40 7.73 -18.11
N LEU A 315 28.19 8.06 -19.13
CA LEU A 315 27.67 8.42 -20.46
C LEU A 315 26.93 7.23 -21.11
N VAL A 316 27.52 6.03 -21.11
CA VAL A 316 26.87 4.82 -21.66
C VAL A 316 25.61 4.43 -20.87
N GLU A 317 25.65 4.53 -19.55
CA GLU A 317 24.50 4.26 -18.68
C GLU A 317 23.39 5.31 -18.80
N LYS A 318 23.73 6.58 -19.07
CA LYS A 318 22.79 7.66 -19.35
C LYS A 318 21.98 7.40 -20.61
N ASP A 319 22.62 6.93 -21.67
CA ASP A 319 21.93 6.68 -22.94
C ASP A 319 20.94 5.50 -22.82
N GLN A 320 21.22 4.52 -21.93
CA GLN A 320 20.29 3.44 -21.57
C GLN A 320 19.09 3.87 -20.70
N ILE A 321 19.06 5.10 -20.17
CA ILE A 321 17.92 5.57 -19.34
C ILE A 321 16.62 5.61 -20.15
N PHE A 322 16.69 5.81 -21.47
CA PHE A 322 15.49 5.86 -22.31
C PHE A 322 14.76 4.50 -22.38
N ASP A 323 15.46 3.38 -22.54
CA ASP A 323 14.80 2.06 -22.49
C ASP A 323 14.35 1.69 -21.05
N ARG A 324 15.10 2.13 -20.02
CA ARG A 324 14.68 1.94 -18.61
C ARG A 324 13.45 2.77 -18.24
N LYS A 325 13.27 3.95 -18.84
CA LYS A 325 12.07 4.79 -18.71
C LYS A 325 10.84 4.04 -19.18
N ASP A 326 10.90 3.46 -20.37
CA ASP A 326 9.76 2.76 -20.98
C ASP A 326 9.39 1.48 -20.20
N GLU A 327 10.37 0.67 -19.76
CA GLU A 327 10.12 -0.47 -18.88
C GLU A 327 9.56 -0.05 -17.50
N SER A 328 10.07 1.02 -16.88
CA SER A 328 9.58 1.52 -15.60
C SER A 328 8.11 1.99 -15.70
N VAL A 329 7.78 2.73 -16.76
CA VAL A 329 6.40 3.11 -17.08
C VAL A 329 5.54 1.87 -17.31
N TYR A 330 6.03 0.91 -18.11
CA TYR A 330 5.29 -0.34 -18.41
C TYR A 330 4.99 -1.14 -17.14
N VAL A 331 5.97 -1.37 -16.26
CA VAL A 331 5.77 -2.10 -14.99
C VAL A 331 4.75 -1.37 -14.10
N LYS A 332 4.80 -0.04 -14.04
CA LYS A 332 3.87 0.78 -13.26
C LYS A 332 2.45 0.73 -13.80
N ILE A 333 2.24 0.93 -15.10
CA ILE A 333 0.90 0.92 -15.71
C ILE A 333 0.31 -0.48 -15.73
N ARG A 334 1.11 -1.52 -16.03
CA ARG A 334 0.74 -2.93 -15.92
C ARG A 334 0.19 -3.21 -14.53
N LYS A 335 0.90 -2.81 -13.47
CA LYS A 335 0.42 -2.99 -12.09
C LYS A 335 -0.88 -2.24 -11.84
N GLN A 336 -0.95 -0.95 -12.20
CA GLN A 336 -2.16 -0.15 -12.01
C GLN A 336 -3.38 -0.74 -12.71
N VAL A 337 -3.25 -1.20 -13.96
CA VAL A 337 -4.36 -1.84 -14.70
C VAL A 337 -4.73 -3.20 -14.09
N MET A 338 -3.73 -4.01 -13.74
CA MET A 338 -3.93 -5.35 -13.16
C MET A 338 -4.55 -5.34 -11.75
N ASP A 339 -4.32 -4.29 -10.97
CA ASP A 339 -4.95 -4.06 -9.67
C ASP A 339 -6.35 -3.41 -9.83
N ARG A 340 -6.51 -2.49 -10.80
CA ARG A 340 -7.77 -1.75 -11.08
C ARG A 340 -8.89 -2.65 -11.62
N ILE A 341 -8.60 -3.65 -12.45
CA ILE A 341 -9.62 -4.55 -13.03
C ILE A 341 -10.38 -5.36 -11.95
N PRO A 342 -9.73 -6.09 -11.01
CA PRO A 342 -10.40 -6.77 -9.91
C PRO A 342 -11.19 -5.84 -9.00
N GLU A 343 -10.63 -4.69 -8.64
CA GLU A 343 -11.28 -3.74 -7.74
C GLU A 343 -12.53 -3.12 -8.37
N TYR A 344 -12.43 -2.67 -9.63
CA TYR A 344 -13.56 -2.15 -10.38
C TYR A 344 -14.65 -3.21 -10.57
N THR A 345 -14.27 -4.44 -10.93
CA THR A 345 -15.23 -5.55 -11.11
C THR A 345 -15.97 -5.85 -9.80
N LYS A 346 -15.24 -6.00 -8.69
CA LYS A 346 -15.79 -6.32 -7.36
C LYS A 346 -16.71 -5.22 -6.83
N ASN A 347 -16.31 -3.96 -6.96
CA ASN A 347 -17.04 -2.84 -6.37
C ASN A 347 -18.26 -2.44 -7.22
N ASN A 348 -18.12 -2.45 -8.55
CA ASN A 348 -19.18 -1.97 -9.45
C ASN A 348 -20.05 -3.08 -10.02
N ASN A 349 -19.59 -4.33 -10.09
CA ASN A 349 -20.28 -5.47 -10.72
C ASN A 349 -20.74 -5.19 -12.15
N VAL A 350 -19.86 -4.59 -12.96
CA VAL A 350 -20.06 -4.30 -14.40
C VAL A 350 -18.74 -4.50 -15.15
N LEU A 351 -18.76 -4.51 -16.49
CA LEU A 351 -17.55 -4.66 -17.30
C LEU A 351 -16.69 -3.39 -17.21
N MET A 352 -15.36 -3.55 -17.17
CA MET A 352 -14.44 -2.43 -17.22
C MET A 352 -14.04 -2.13 -18.67
N ARG A 353 -14.27 -0.89 -19.13
CA ARG A 353 -13.81 -0.42 -20.44
C ARG A 353 -12.36 0.07 -20.35
N ILE A 354 -11.49 -0.43 -21.21
CA ILE A 354 -10.07 -0.06 -21.34
C ILE A 354 -9.73 0.22 -22.81
N ASP A 355 -8.83 1.17 -23.03
CA ASP A 355 -8.24 1.51 -24.33
C ASP A 355 -6.72 1.55 -24.12
N PHE A 356 -5.99 0.52 -24.57
CA PHE A 356 -4.59 0.32 -24.17
C PHE A 356 -3.65 1.44 -24.65
N PRO A 357 -3.72 1.91 -25.91
CA PRO A 357 -2.96 3.09 -26.34
C PRO A 357 -3.28 4.35 -25.53
N GLU A 358 -4.55 4.60 -25.21
CA GLU A 358 -4.96 5.77 -24.41
C GLU A 358 -4.38 5.73 -22.99
N GLU A 359 -4.28 4.54 -22.38
CA GLU A 359 -3.64 4.33 -21.08
C GLU A 359 -2.12 4.54 -21.15
N ILE A 360 -1.43 4.02 -22.18
CA ILE A 360 0.02 4.23 -22.37
C ILE A 360 0.35 5.72 -22.59
N VAL A 361 -0.43 6.43 -23.41
CA VAL A 361 -0.25 7.88 -23.68
C VAL A 361 -0.41 8.72 -22.41
N LYS A 362 -1.35 8.38 -21.51
CA LYS A 362 -1.53 9.06 -20.21
C LYS A 362 -0.31 8.98 -19.29
N MET A 363 0.63 8.07 -19.54
CA MET A 363 1.89 7.96 -18.79
C MET A 363 3.05 8.75 -19.43
N GLY A 364 2.80 9.56 -20.46
CA GLY A 364 3.80 10.44 -21.06
C GLY A 364 4.71 9.76 -22.12
N ILE A 365 4.34 8.58 -22.61
CA ILE A 365 4.97 7.97 -23.79
C ILE A 365 4.30 8.52 -25.05
N LYS A 366 5.12 9.00 -26.00
CA LYS A 366 4.67 9.77 -27.19
C LYS A 366 5.17 9.22 -28.53
N GLU A 367 6.09 8.25 -28.52
CA GLU A 367 6.59 7.62 -29.76
C GLU A 367 5.60 6.55 -30.23
N GLU A 368 5.00 6.74 -31.39
CA GLU A 368 3.90 5.92 -31.92
C GLU A 368 4.23 4.41 -31.95
N LYS A 369 5.43 4.06 -32.41
CA LYS A 369 5.90 2.67 -32.42
C LYS A 369 6.03 2.06 -31.01
N ARG A 370 6.58 2.81 -30.04
CA ARG A 370 6.66 2.36 -28.64
C ARG A 370 5.28 2.26 -28.00
N ILE A 371 4.34 3.13 -28.37
CA ILE A 371 2.94 3.04 -27.93
C ILE A 371 2.32 1.74 -28.45
N GLU A 372 2.53 1.37 -29.71
CA GLU A 372 2.06 0.09 -30.27
C GLU A 372 2.69 -1.12 -29.54
N ASP A 373 4.03 -1.18 -29.46
CA ASP A 373 4.77 -2.28 -28.81
C ASP A 373 4.30 -2.49 -27.35
N LEU A 374 4.22 -1.41 -26.56
CA LEU A 374 3.81 -1.47 -25.16
C LEU A 374 2.32 -1.71 -24.97
N SER A 375 1.46 -1.23 -25.90
CA SER A 375 0.03 -1.52 -25.88
C SER A 375 -0.26 -2.98 -26.20
N ASN A 376 0.44 -3.57 -27.17
CA ASN A 376 0.34 -4.99 -27.51
C ASN A 376 0.82 -5.88 -26.36
N ARG A 377 1.92 -5.51 -25.70
CA ARG A 377 2.40 -6.19 -24.49
C ARG A 377 1.42 -6.03 -23.30
N LEU A 378 0.86 -4.84 -23.08
CA LEU A 378 -0.13 -4.61 -22.01
C LEU A 378 -1.43 -5.38 -22.27
N LYS A 379 -1.87 -5.43 -23.54
CA LYS A 379 -3.00 -6.26 -23.99
C LYS A 379 -2.74 -7.73 -23.63
N ASN A 380 -1.61 -8.29 -24.04
CA ASN A 380 -1.29 -9.70 -23.80
C ASN A 380 -1.31 -10.03 -22.31
N ASP A 381 -0.55 -9.31 -21.48
CA ASP A 381 -0.49 -9.52 -20.02
C ASP A 381 -1.85 -9.41 -19.32
N VAL A 382 -2.73 -8.52 -19.78
CA VAL A 382 -4.09 -8.36 -19.23
C VAL A 382 -5.03 -9.47 -19.72
N THR A 383 -4.92 -9.88 -20.99
CA THR A 383 -5.78 -10.92 -21.60
C THR A 383 -5.38 -12.35 -21.23
N GLU A 384 -4.14 -12.58 -20.79
CA GLU A 384 -3.71 -13.84 -20.16
C GLU A 384 -4.40 -14.07 -18.81
N LYS A 385 -4.59 -13.01 -18.03
CA LYS A 385 -5.12 -13.07 -16.66
C LYS A 385 -6.63 -12.81 -16.56
N PHE A 386 -7.20 -11.99 -17.44
CA PHE A 386 -8.58 -11.53 -17.35
C PHE A 386 -9.38 -11.77 -18.63
N SER A 387 -10.68 -11.97 -18.46
CA SER A 387 -11.58 -12.31 -19.55
C SER A 387 -12.10 -11.05 -20.23
N TYR A 388 -12.20 -11.08 -21.56
CA TYR A 388 -12.38 -9.86 -22.34
C TYR A 388 -13.20 -10.05 -23.62
N HIS A 389 -13.63 -8.93 -24.17
CA HIS A 389 -14.17 -8.79 -25.52
C HIS A 389 -13.55 -7.56 -26.20
N GLU A 390 -13.09 -7.71 -27.45
CA GLU A 390 -12.50 -6.65 -28.27
C GLU A 390 -13.58 -6.03 -29.18
N PHE A 391 -13.70 -4.70 -29.19
CA PHE A 391 -14.60 -3.95 -30.06
C PHE A 391 -13.79 -2.96 -30.91
N LYS A 392 -13.76 -3.15 -32.22
CA LYS A 392 -13.06 -2.27 -33.15
C LYS A 392 -13.88 -1.00 -33.42
N LYS A 393 -13.25 0.16 -33.28
CA LYS A 393 -13.78 1.48 -33.65
C LYS A 393 -13.70 1.67 -35.17
N GLU A 394 -14.53 2.57 -35.68
CA GLU A 394 -14.51 3.00 -37.10
C GLU A 394 -13.18 3.64 -37.52
N ASN A 395 -12.41 4.21 -36.57
CA ASN A 395 -11.07 4.76 -36.81
C ASN A 395 -9.93 3.73 -36.67
N GLY A 396 -10.23 2.43 -36.70
CA GLY A 396 -9.25 1.34 -36.62
C GLY A 396 -8.75 0.98 -35.20
N GLY A 397 -8.87 1.86 -34.22
CA GLY A 397 -8.50 1.57 -32.83
C GLY A 397 -9.42 0.54 -32.16
N SER A 398 -8.95 -0.15 -31.11
CA SER A 398 -9.74 -1.20 -30.42
C SER A 398 -10.02 -0.87 -28.95
N ILE A 399 -11.29 -0.97 -28.55
CA ILE A 399 -11.75 -0.86 -27.16
C ILE A 399 -11.88 -2.27 -26.58
N PHE A 400 -11.45 -2.46 -25.33
CA PHE A 400 -11.58 -3.73 -24.62
C PHE A 400 -12.59 -3.59 -23.47
N TYR A 401 -13.52 -4.52 -23.39
CA TYR A 401 -14.38 -4.72 -22.22
C TYR A 401 -13.84 -5.92 -21.44
N ILE A 402 -13.37 -5.70 -20.21
CA ILE A 402 -12.57 -6.65 -19.43
C ILE A 402 -13.23 -6.90 -18.07
N VAL A 403 -13.13 -8.12 -17.57
CA VAL A 403 -13.76 -8.55 -16.31
C VAL A 403 -12.89 -9.56 -15.54
N ASP A 404 -12.86 -9.42 -14.22
CA ASP A 404 -12.39 -10.48 -13.32
C ASP A 404 -13.43 -11.60 -13.26
N HIS A 405 -13.17 -12.70 -13.98
CA HIS A 405 -14.08 -13.84 -14.08
C HIS A 405 -14.37 -14.52 -12.73
N GLY A 406 -13.59 -14.24 -11.67
CA GLY A 406 -13.91 -14.67 -10.31
C GLY A 406 -15.20 -14.05 -9.74
N TYR A 407 -15.77 -13.02 -10.38
CA TYR A 407 -17.02 -12.35 -9.99
C TYR A 407 -18.12 -12.40 -11.06
N MET A 408 -17.98 -13.22 -12.11
CA MET A 408 -18.79 -13.13 -13.34
C MET A 408 -20.32 -13.19 -13.11
N SER A 409 -20.81 -14.05 -12.22
CA SER A 409 -22.24 -14.15 -11.90
C SER A 409 -22.80 -12.90 -11.19
N ALA A 410 -21.98 -12.16 -10.44
CA ALA A 410 -22.41 -10.91 -9.83
C ALA A 410 -22.50 -9.77 -10.86
N VAL A 411 -21.56 -9.77 -11.82
CA VAL A 411 -21.58 -8.88 -13.00
C VAL A 411 -22.82 -9.13 -13.85
N LEU A 412 -23.07 -10.37 -14.24
CA LEU A 412 -24.26 -10.75 -15.02
C LEU A 412 -25.56 -10.39 -14.29
N HIS A 413 -25.68 -10.68 -12.99
CA HIS A 413 -26.88 -10.37 -12.22
C HIS A 413 -27.20 -8.87 -12.20
N LYS A 414 -26.21 -8.01 -11.93
CA LYS A 414 -26.42 -6.56 -11.94
C LYS A 414 -26.74 -6.02 -13.33
N LEU A 415 -26.06 -6.54 -14.37
CA LEU A 415 -26.32 -6.14 -15.74
C LEU A 415 -27.71 -6.58 -16.22
N THR A 416 -28.19 -7.77 -15.86
CA THR A 416 -29.58 -8.20 -16.11
C THR A 416 -30.58 -7.28 -15.42
N ALA A 417 -30.37 -6.96 -14.13
CA ALA A 417 -31.27 -6.10 -13.36
C ALA A 417 -31.46 -4.69 -13.98
N HIS A 418 -30.39 -4.10 -14.53
CA HIS A 418 -30.39 -2.72 -15.03
C HIS A 418 -30.36 -2.59 -16.57
N ALA A 419 -30.43 -3.68 -17.34
CA ALA A 419 -30.40 -3.63 -18.81
C ALA A 419 -31.59 -2.89 -19.46
N ASN A 420 -32.65 -2.62 -18.70
CA ASN A 420 -33.79 -1.82 -19.16
C ASN A 420 -33.68 -0.33 -18.76
N ASP A 421 -32.84 -0.01 -17.77
CA ASP A 421 -32.67 1.35 -17.25
C ASP A 421 -31.68 2.18 -18.08
N SER A 422 -30.75 1.51 -18.78
CA SER A 422 -29.78 2.15 -19.68
C SER A 422 -29.42 1.26 -20.88
N PRO A 423 -29.35 1.82 -22.11
CA PRO A 423 -28.86 1.08 -23.27
C PRO A 423 -27.38 0.68 -23.13
N GLU A 424 -26.60 1.35 -22.28
CA GLU A 424 -25.22 0.96 -22.00
C GLU A 424 -25.17 -0.34 -21.20
N TYR A 425 -25.99 -0.49 -20.15
CA TYR A 425 -26.06 -1.75 -19.39
C TYR A 425 -26.56 -2.90 -20.24
N LYS A 426 -27.49 -2.65 -21.18
CA LYS A 426 -27.87 -3.67 -22.18
C LYS A 426 -26.69 -4.12 -23.04
N ARG A 427 -25.95 -3.17 -23.62
CA ARG A 427 -24.74 -3.46 -24.42
C ARG A 427 -23.69 -4.22 -23.60
N GLN A 428 -23.47 -3.82 -22.34
CA GLN A 428 -22.55 -4.53 -21.45
C GLN A 428 -23.06 -5.94 -21.07
N LEU A 429 -24.38 -6.15 -20.91
CA LEU A 429 -24.97 -7.46 -20.64
C LEU A 429 -24.73 -8.43 -21.81
N ASP A 430 -24.96 -7.98 -23.04
CA ASP A 430 -24.78 -8.81 -24.24
C ASP A 430 -23.31 -9.21 -24.42
N ILE A 431 -22.37 -8.28 -24.16
CA ILE A 431 -20.93 -8.57 -24.12
C ILE A 431 -20.59 -9.54 -22.97
N ALA A 432 -21.18 -9.35 -21.78
CA ALA A 432 -20.94 -10.21 -20.62
C ALA A 432 -21.44 -11.64 -20.85
N LYS A 433 -22.57 -11.83 -21.55
CA LYS A 433 -23.04 -13.16 -21.98
C LYS A 433 -22.01 -13.85 -22.89
N ILE A 434 -21.54 -13.15 -23.94
CA ILE A 434 -20.49 -13.67 -24.84
C ILE A 434 -19.20 -14.06 -24.09
N ILE A 435 -18.80 -13.28 -23.07
CA ILE A 435 -17.65 -13.62 -22.21
C ILE A 435 -17.96 -14.85 -21.34
N ASN A 436 -19.13 -14.90 -20.71
CA ASN A 436 -19.53 -16.01 -19.85
C ASN A 436 -19.61 -17.34 -20.61
N ASP A 437 -20.12 -17.34 -21.83
CA ASP A 437 -20.31 -18.56 -22.62
C ASP A 437 -18.96 -19.18 -23.01
N LYS A 438 -17.99 -18.33 -23.42
CA LYS A 438 -16.59 -18.72 -23.63
C LYS A 438 -15.92 -19.28 -22.37
N LEU A 439 -16.29 -18.78 -21.19
CA LEU A 439 -15.76 -19.25 -19.90
C LEU A 439 -16.50 -20.47 -19.34
N SER A 440 -17.68 -20.79 -19.88
CA SER A 440 -18.52 -21.90 -19.41
C SER A 440 -18.29 -23.18 -20.21
N ASN A 441 -17.81 -23.06 -21.46
CA ASN A 441 -17.58 -24.20 -22.35
C ASN A 441 -16.30 -24.02 -23.20
N PRO A 442 -15.16 -24.65 -22.83
CA PRO A 442 -14.95 -25.43 -21.61
C PRO A 442 -14.95 -24.55 -20.36
N LYS A 443 -15.36 -25.11 -19.21
CA LYS A 443 -15.48 -24.34 -17.96
C LYS A 443 -14.10 -23.92 -17.43
N HIS A 444 -13.84 -22.61 -17.42
CA HIS A 444 -12.61 -22.01 -16.88
C HIS A 444 -12.49 -22.28 -15.36
N PRO A 445 -11.33 -22.73 -14.84
CA PRO A 445 -11.19 -23.18 -13.46
C PRO A 445 -11.43 -22.07 -12.43
N GLU A 446 -11.06 -20.82 -12.75
CA GLU A 446 -11.27 -19.68 -11.86
C GLU A 446 -12.66 -19.01 -11.99
N LEU A 447 -13.55 -19.51 -12.86
CA LEU A 447 -14.88 -18.90 -13.06
C LEU A 447 -15.69 -18.89 -11.76
N ASN A 448 -16.07 -17.69 -11.32
CA ASN A 448 -16.75 -17.40 -10.04
C ASN A 448 -15.98 -17.81 -8.76
N SER A 449 -14.68 -18.08 -8.85
CA SER A 449 -13.83 -18.50 -7.71
C SER A 449 -13.80 -17.55 -6.51
N LYS A 450 -14.16 -16.27 -6.70
CA LYS A 450 -14.15 -15.22 -5.65
C LYS A 450 -15.53 -15.01 -5.03
N LEU A 451 -16.54 -15.78 -5.45
CA LEU A 451 -17.89 -15.83 -4.89
C LEU A 451 -18.11 -17.15 -4.14
N ARG A 452 -18.93 -17.13 -3.08
CA ARG A 452 -19.32 -18.38 -2.37
C ARG A 452 -20.31 -19.18 -3.21
N PRO A 453 -20.29 -20.53 -3.19
CA PRO A 453 -21.24 -21.38 -3.93
C PRO A 453 -22.72 -21.00 -3.70
N GLU A 454 -23.11 -20.75 -2.45
CA GLU A 454 -24.44 -20.29 -2.05
C GLU A 454 -24.87 -19.00 -2.80
N ILE A 455 -23.94 -18.05 -2.94
CA ILE A 455 -24.17 -16.76 -3.60
C ILE A 455 -24.27 -16.97 -5.11
N ILE A 456 -23.45 -17.84 -5.70
CA ILE A 456 -23.52 -18.17 -7.14
C ILE A 456 -24.87 -18.80 -7.48
N VAL A 457 -25.33 -19.78 -6.67
CA VAL A 457 -26.65 -20.40 -6.85
C VAL A 457 -27.75 -19.34 -6.76
N LYS A 458 -27.76 -18.51 -5.72
CA LYS A 458 -28.76 -17.44 -5.57
C LYS A 458 -28.75 -16.46 -6.76
N LEU A 459 -27.60 -15.92 -7.14
CA LEU A 459 -27.51 -15.00 -8.28
C LEU A 459 -28.05 -15.64 -9.56
N SER A 460 -27.84 -16.96 -9.74
CA SER A 460 -28.37 -17.70 -10.89
C SER A 460 -29.89 -17.99 -10.84
N SER A 461 -30.50 -18.12 -9.66
CA SER A 461 -31.96 -18.18 -9.53
C SER A 461 -32.60 -16.82 -9.76
N ASP A 462 -32.05 -15.79 -9.14
CA ASP A 462 -32.57 -14.42 -9.18
C ASP A 462 -32.50 -13.87 -10.62
N MET A 463 -31.43 -14.17 -11.37
CA MET A 463 -31.34 -13.90 -12.81
C MET A 463 -32.44 -14.58 -13.64
N ARG A 464 -32.72 -15.86 -13.39
CA ARG A 464 -33.75 -16.61 -14.13
C ARG A 464 -35.16 -16.09 -13.84
N GLU A 465 -35.41 -15.64 -12.61
CA GLU A 465 -36.67 -14.99 -12.24
C GLU A 465 -36.80 -13.60 -12.90
N MET A 466 -35.73 -12.80 -12.91
CA MET A 466 -35.71 -11.55 -13.66
C MET A 466 -36.00 -11.79 -15.15
N ASP A 467 -35.28 -12.68 -15.83
CA ASP A 467 -35.51 -13.00 -17.25
C ASP A 467 -36.95 -13.49 -17.50
N ARG A 468 -37.52 -14.34 -16.62
CA ARG A 468 -38.93 -14.78 -16.74
C ARG A 468 -39.90 -13.60 -16.60
N THR A 469 -39.75 -12.75 -15.59
CA THR A 469 -40.64 -11.58 -15.42
C THR A 469 -40.48 -10.55 -16.53
N HIS A 470 -39.31 -10.44 -17.17
CA HIS A 470 -39.13 -9.63 -18.37
C HIS A 470 -39.86 -10.23 -19.58
N GLN A 471 -39.77 -11.54 -19.81
CA GLN A 471 -40.55 -12.22 -20.86
C GLN A 471 -42.06 -12.10 -20.61
N GLU A 472 -42.52 -12.18 -19.36
CA GLU A 472 -43.93 -11.98 -18.99
C GLU A 472 -44.36 -10.52 -19.20
N LYS A 473 -43.54 -9.53 -18.84
CA LYS A 473 -43.82 -8.10 -19.12
C LYS A 473 -43.93 -7.82 -20.62
N ILE A 474 -43.01 -8.34 -21.44
CA ILE A 474 -43.04 -8.18 -22.91
C ILE A 474 -44.30 -8.84 -23.48
N ARG A 475 -44.58 -10.09 -23.09
CA ARG A 475 -45.78 -10.84 -23.50
C ARG A 475 -47.08 -10.12 -23.11
N ASN A 476 -47.13 -9.53 -21.91
CA ASN A 476 -48.30 -8.79 -21.43
C ASN A 476 -48.46 -7.44 -22.17
N GLN A 477 -47.37 -6.74 -22.49
CA GLN A 477 -47.41 -5.55 -23.35
C GLN A 477 -47.85 -5.89 -24.78
N GLU A 478 -47.45 -7.04 -25.32
CA GLU A 478 -47.97 -7.55 -26.59
C GLU A 478 -49.46 -7.92 -26.52
N PHE A 479 -49.92 -8.57 -25.45
CA PHE A 479 -51.36 -8.85 -25.27
C PHE A 479 -52.19 -7.57 -25.14
N GLN A 480 -51.71 -6.57 -24.39
CA GLN A 480 -52.36 -5.25 -24.30
C GLN A 480 -52.39 -4.51 -25.65
N LYS A 481 -51.41 -4.73 -26.54
CA LYS A 481 -51.43 -4.23 -27.93
C LYS A 481 -52.31 -5.05 -28.88
N LYS A 482 -52.77 -6.24 -28.48
CA LYS A 482 -53.57 -7.16 -29.31
C LYS A 482 -55.07 -7.16 -28.93
N ILE A 483 -55.46 -6.64 -27.76
CA ILE A 483 -56.83 -6.70 -27.23
C ILE A 483 -57.22 -5.39 -26.54
N ASN A 484 -58.32 -4.76 -26.96
CA ASN A 484 -58.85 -3.53 -26.35
C ASN A 484 -59.73 -3.85 -25.13
N ILE A 485 -59.08 -4.16 -24.00
CA ILE A 485 -59.74 -4.56 -22.75
C ILE A 485 -60.78 -3.52 -22.25
N PRO A 486 -60.52 -2.19 -22.27
CA PRO A 486 -61.52 -1.19 -21.89
C PRO A 486 -62.80 -1.24 -22.73
N ALA A 487 -62.70 -1.38 -24.06
CA ALA A 487 -63.86 -1.49 -24.93
C ALA A 487 -64.68 -2.77 -24.67
N GLY A 488 -64.00 -3.88 -24.36
CA GLY A 488 -64.66 -5.13 -23.95
C GLY A 488 -65.40 -5.03 -22.62
N LEU A 489 -64.83 -4.33 -21.63
CA LEU A 489 -65.46 -4.13 -20.32
C LEU A 489 -66.66 -3.17 -20.40
N LEU A 490 -66.56 -2.10 -21.21
CA LEU A 490 -67.66 -1.15 -21.45
C LEU A 490 -68.83 -1.80 -22.19
N SER A 491 -68.57 -2.60 -23.21
CA SER A 491 -69.62 -3.33 -23.94
C SER A 491 -70.26 -4.45 -23.11
N PHE A 492 -69.47 -5.17 -22.29
CA PHE A 492 -70.01 -6.10 -21.28
C PHE A 492 -70.96 -5.39 -20.31
N THR A 493 -70.52 -4.27 -19.73
CA THR A 493 -71.30 -3.53 -18.73
C THR A 493 -72.54 -2.83 -19.32
N ALA A 494 -72.46 -2.32 -20.55
CA ALA A 494 -73.64 -1.82 -21.26
C ALA A 494 -74.64 -2.94 -21.59
N SER A 495 -74.15 -4.08 -22.08
CA SER A 495 -74.99 -5.24 -22.42
C SER A 495 -75.71 -5.80 -21.20
N ILE A 496 -75.02 -6.00 -20.06
CA ILE A 496 -75.65 -6.57 -18.87
C ILE A 496 -76.67 -5.60 -18.26
N LEU A 497 -76.47 -4.29 -18.39
CA LEU A 497 -77.44 -3.27 -17.96
C LEU A 497 -78.73 -3.34 -18.78
N ILE A 498 -78.65 -3.60 -20.08
CA ILE A 498 -79.82 -3.85 -20.94
C ILE A 498 -80.58 -5.09 -20.48
N PHE A 499 -79.90 -6.21 -20.21
CA PHE A 499 -80.55 -7.44 -19.74
C PHE A 499 -81.18 -7.30 -18.34
N VAL A 500 -80.55 -6.58 -17.42
CA VAL A 500 -81.14 -6.23 -16.11
C VAL A 500 -82.38 -5.33 -16.28
N THR A 501 -82.32 -4.34 -17.16
CA THR A 501 -83.47 -3.45 -17.45
C THR A 501 -84.63 -4.24 -18.08
N ALA A 502 -84.35 -5.14 -19.02
CA ALA A 502 -85.36 -6.02 -19.62
C ALA A 502 -85.99 -6.96 -18.58
N SER A 503 -85.20 -7.51 -17.66
CA SER A 503 -85.69 -8.35 -16.55
C SER A 503 -86.63 -7.60 -15.60
N TYR A 504 -86.33 -6.32 -15.30
CA TYR A 504 -87.20 -5.45 -14.50
C TYR A 504 -88.56 -5.21 -15.19
N TYR A 505 -88.56 -4.83 -16.47
CA TYR A 505 -89.80 -4.60 -17.23
C TYR A 505 -90.64 -5.86 -17.44
N LEU A 506 -90.00 -7.02 -17.70
CA LEU A 506 -90.67 -8.30 -17.91
C LEU A 506 -91.04 -9.04 -16.61
N ARG A 507 -90.67 -8.49 -15.44
CA ARG A 507 -90.84 -9.10 -14.10
C ARG A 507 -90.40 -10.58 -14.05
N SER A 508 -89.34 -10.91 -14.78
CA SER A 508 -88.85 -12.27 -14.95
C SER A 508 -87.34 -12.31 -14.84
N LEU A 509 -86.78 -13.30 -14.14
CA LEU A 509 -85.32 -13.45 -13.98
C LEU A 509 -84.63 -14.00 -15.23
N VAL A 510 -85.40 -14.58 -16.16
CA VAL A 510 -84.89 -15.28 -17.36
C VAL A 510 -83.93 -14.42 -18.20
N PRO A 511 -84.19 -13.12 -18.46
CA PRO A 511 -83.26 -12.28 -19.23
C PRO A 511 -81.90 -12.05 -18.56
N VAL A 512 -81.79 -12.12 -17.22
CA VAL A 512 -80.49 -12.03 -16.52
C VAL A 512 -79.70 -13.32 -16.67
N VAL A 513 -80.35 -14.48 -16.55
CA VAL A 513 -79.71 -15.80 -16.65
C VAL A 513 -79.11 -16.02 -18.04
N PHE A 514 -79.82 -15.65 -19.10
CA PHE A 514 -79.28 -15.68 -20.47
C PHE A 514 -78.39 -14.46 -20.80
N GLY A 515 -78.62 -13.33 -20.12
CA GLY A 515 -77.88 -12.09 -20.34
C GLY A 515 -76.40 -12.20 -19.98
N VAL A 516 -76.04 -12.82 -18.85
CA VAL A 516 -74.62 -12.90 -18.42
C VAL A 516 -73.73 -13.59 -19.46
N PRO A 517 -74.03 -14.80 -19.98
CA PRO A 517 -73.26 -15.41 -21.07
C PRO A 517 -73.21 -14.54 -22.33
N PHE A 518 -74.34 -13.93 -22.71
CA PHE A 518 -74.43 -13.14 -23.94
C PHE A 518 -73.61 -11.84 -23.86
N SER A 519 -73.65 -11.16 -22.73
CA SER A 519 -72.80 -10.00 -22.43
C SER A 519 -71.32 -10.37 -22.41
N THR A 520 -70.95 -11.55 -21.89
CA THR A 520 -69.55 -12.05 -21.96
C THR A 520 -69.07 -12.24 -23.40
N ILE A 521 -69.89 -12.83 -24.26
CA ILE A 521 -69.58 -13.00 -25.69
C ILE A 521 -69.45 -11.64 -26.38
N ILE A 522 -70.38 -10.71 -26.14
CA ILE A 522 -70.34 -9.35 -26.67
C ILE A 522 -69.07 -8.60 -26.21
N GLY A 523 -68.69 -8.71 -24.93
CA GLY A 523 -67.49 -8.10 -24.39
C GLY A 523 -66.20 -8.63 -25.03
N VAL A 524 -66.09 -9.94 -25.24
CA VAL A 524 -64.94 -10.56 -25.93
C VAL A 524 -64.90 -10.14 -27.41
N MET A 525 -66.04 -10.15 -28.09
CA MET A 525 -66.13 -9.73 -29.50
C MET A 525 -65.77 -8.25 -29.67
N ALA A 526 -66.25 -7.37 -28.81
CA ALA A 526 -65.91 -5.94 -28.83
C ALA A 526 -64.42 -5.69 -28.52
N ALA A 527 -63.84 -6.41 -27.56
CA ALA A 527 -62.40 -6.32 -27.24
C ALA A 527 -61.50 -6.72 -28.43
N TYR A 528 -62.02 -7.56 -29.34
CA TYR A 528 -61.35 -8.00 -30.57
C TYR A 528 -61.64 -7.10 -31.78
N PHE A 529 -62.88 -6.62 -31.93
CA PHE A 529 -63.28 -5.74 -33.06
C PHE A 529 -62.78 -4.30 -32.90
N PHE A 530 -62.79 -3.72 -31.71
CA PHE A 530 -62.27 -2.36 -31.46
C PHE A 530 -60.73 -2.33 -31.30
N ARG A 531 -60.03 -3.13 -32.12
CA ARG A 531 -58.56 -3.29 -32.13
C ARG A 531 -57.80 -2.00 -32.44
N GLU A 532 -58.40 -1.11 -33.23
CA GLU A 532 -57.69 0.01 -33.89
C GLU A 532 -58.20 1.41 -33.53
N LYS A 533 -59.29 1.55 -32.76
CA LYS A 533 -59.68 2.85 -32.18
C LYS A 533 -58.89 3.14 -30.90
N SER A 534 -58.36 4.36 -30.79
CA SER A 534 -57.64 4.82 -29.59
C SER A 534 -58.61 5.05 -28.42
N ASN A 535 -58.08 5.03 -27.19
CA ASN A 535 -58.89 5.26 -25.98
C ASN A 535 -59.45 6.70 -25.89
N ASP A 536 -58.90 7.64 -26.65
CA ASP A 536 -59.30 9.04 -26.61
C ASP A 536 -60.56 9.32 -27.44
N GLU A 537 -60.75 8.62 -28.56
CA GLU A 537 -62.02 8.67 -29.31
C GLU A 537 -63.19 8.11 -28.49
N LEU A 538 -63.00 6.95 -27.86
CA LEU A 538 -64.03 6.31 -27.04
C LEU A 538 -64.45 7.18 -25.83
N ARG A 539 -63.52 7.97 -25.28
CA ARG A 539 -63.84 8.97 -24.24
C ARG A 539 -64.59 10.17 -24.80
N ALA A 540 -64.29 10.62 -26.02
CA ALA A 540 -65.03 11.69 -26.68
C ALA A 540 -66.48 11.27 -26.98
N GLU A 541 -66.73 10.06 -27.49
CA GLU A 541 -68.10 9.56 -27.76
C GLU A 541 -68.93 9.39 -26.48
N VAL A 542 -68.33 8.97 -25.36
CA VAL A 542 -69.01 8.88 -24.05
C VAL A 542 -69.31 10.26 -23.45
N LEU A 543 -68.49 11.28 -23.72
CA LEU A 543 -68.77 12.67 -23.31
C LEU A 543 -69.79 13.36 -24.25
N ALA A 544 -69.85 12.97 -25.52
CA ALA A 544 -70.80 13.51 -26.50
C ALA A 544 -72.22 12.94 -26.36
N SER A 545 -72.39 11.73 -25.81
CA SER A 545 -73.68 11.04 -25.65
C SER A 545 -74.47 11.47 -24.40
N GLY A 546 -74.40 12.76 -24.05
CA GLY A 546 -75.04 13.31 -22.85
C GLY A 546 -76.56 13.45 -22.96
N LYS A 547 -77.31 12.61 -22.23
CA LYS A 547 -78.76 12.82 -22.02
C LYS A 547 -79.30 12.36 -20.66
N PHE A 548 -78.72 12.85 -19.57
CA PHE A 548 -79.43 13.07 -18.32
C PHE A 548 -79.37 14.56 -17.94
N GLY A 549 -80.46 15.08 -17.37
CA GLY A 549 -80.73 16.51 -17.33
C GLY A 549 -79.85 17.32 -16.38
N SER A 550 -79.36 18.45 -16.87
CA SER A 550 -78.87 19.55 -16.03
C SER A 550 -80.05 20.32 -15.43
N LEU A 551 -79.89 20.79 -14.20
CA LEU A 551 -80.59 21.97 -13.69
C LEU A 551 -79.52 22.94 -13.21
N GLY A 552 -79.52 24.18 -13.74
CA GLY A 552 -78.63 25.25 -13.30
C GLY A 552 -79.04 25.83 -11.94
N THR A 553 -78.48 26.94 -11.45
CA THR A 553 -77.43 27.88 -11.91
C THR A 553 -77.08 28.72 -10.65
N ASP A 554 -75.99 29.48 -10.46
CA ASP A 554 -75.26 30.37 -11.36
C ASP A 554 -73.91 30.86 -10.75
N HIS A 555 -73.10 31.54 -11.58
CA HIS A 555 -72.08 32.56 -11.27
C HIS A 555 -70.88 32.39 -10.26
N HIS A 556 -69.73 32.85 -10.77
CA HIS A 556 -68.62 33.58 -10.10
C HIS A 556 -67.60 32.92 -9.13
N SER A 557 -66.44 32.60 -9.72
CA SER A 557 -65.08 33.06 -9.33
C SER A 557 -64.56 32.93 -7.88
N SER A 558 -63.54 32.06 -7.75
CA SER A 558 -62.28 32.26 -6.99
C SER A 558 -62.29 32.61 -5.49
N GLY A 559 -61.67 31.76 -4.67
CA GLY A 559 -60.97 32.21 -3.45
C GLY A 559 -61.12 31.33 -2.20
N THR A 560 -60.12 30.46 -1.96
CA THR A 560 -59.51 30.14 -0.64
C THR A 560 -60.27 30.45 0.67
N GLY A 561 -60.56 29.45 1.53
CA GLY A 561 -60.93 29.73 2.93
C GLY A 561 -61.38 28.57 3.86
N ASN A 562 -60.41 27.89 4.49
CA ASN A 562 -60.40 27.32 5.86
C ASN A 562 -61.67 26.93 6.69
N PHE A 563 -61.52 25.79 7.41
CA PHE A 563 -61.90 25.49 8.83
C PHE A 563 -63.30 24.95 9.24
N GLY A 564 -63.28 24.12 10.31
CA GLY A 564 -64.44 23.55 11.05
C GLY A 564 -64.65 22.04 10.78
N MET A 565 -64.16 21.08 11.59
CA MET A 565 -64.65 20.64 12.93
C MET A 565 -66.14 20.23 12.89
N ILE A 566 -66.52 18.94 13.01
CA ILE A 566 -66.69 18.15 14.26
C ILE A 566 -66.94 16.66 13.89
N ASP A 567 -66.60 15.61 14.65
CA ASP A 567 -65.57 15.40 15.70
C ASP A 567 -65.40 13.88 16.03
N MET A 568 -64.35 13.50 16.80
CA MET A 568 -64.12 12.35 17.73
C MET A 568 -64.76 10.94 17.57
N PRO A 569 -64.10 9.84 18.05
CA PRO A 569 -62.75 9.68 18.63
C PRO A 569 -61.84 8.80 17.69
N GLY A 570 -60.70 8.17 18.02
CA GLY A 570 -59.82 8.00 19.21
C GLY A 570 -58.93 6.75 19.00
N ASP A 571 -57.89 6.40 19.78
CA ASP A 571 -57.18 7.11 20.86
C ASP A 571 -55.73 6.56 20.99
N LYS A 572 -54.69 7.43 20.98
CA LYS A 572 -53.26 7.24 21.40
C LYS A 572 -52.41 6.12 20.70
N ALA A 573 -51.09 6.23 20.49
CA ALA A 573 -50.07 7.31 20.55
C ALA A 573 -48.85 6.88 19.68
N GLY A 574 -47.82 7.68 19.34
CA GLY A 574 -47.60 9.13 19.53
C GLY A 574 -46.10 9.52 19.51
N ILE A 575 -45.72 10.47 18.63
CA ILE A 575 -44.55 11.41 18.70
C ILE A 575 -43.13 10.78 18.59
N GLY A 576 -42.16 11.35 17.84
CA GLY A 576 -42.19 12.48 16.89
C GLY A 576 -40.83 13.20 16.71
N GLY A 577 -40.67 13.95 15.61
CA GLY A 577 -39.56 14.91 15.36
C GLY A 577 -38.21 14.32 14.90
N PHE A 578 -37.29 15.06 14.29
CA PHE A 578 -37.36 16.42 13.70
C PHE A 578 -36.14 16.65 12.79
N PHE A 579 -36.27 17.34 11.64
CA PHE A 579 -35.11 17.95 10.94
C PHE A 579 -35.56 19.13 10.06
N GLY A 580 -34.77 20.21 10.05
CA GLY A 580 -35.10 21.47 9.37
C GLY A 580 -34.40 21.67 8.02
N THR A 581 -34.93 22.61 7.23
CA THR A 581 -34.43 23.03 5.92
C THR A 581 -33.53 24.28 6.01
N SER A 582 -32.80 24.59 4.93
CA SER A 582 -31.99 25.82 4.78
C SER A 582 -31.91 26.25 3.32
N SER A 583 -31.87 27.56 3.03
CA SER A 583 -31.97 28.07 1.66
C SER A 583 -31.06 29.27 1.32
N SER A 584 -30.52 29.22 0.10
CA SER A 584 -30.16 30.35 -0.79
C SER A 584 -28.77 31.02 -0.75
N LYS A 585 -28.31 31.33 -1.98
CA LYS A 585 -27.45 32.44 -2.47
C LYS A 585 -25.92 32.50 -2.24
N THR A 586 -25.22 32.28 -3.36
CA THR A 586 -24.11 33.09 -3.96
C THR A 586 -22.80 33.39 -3.21
N GLY A 587 -21.66 33.04 -3.82
CA GLY A 587 -20.40 33.79 -3.67
C GLY A 587 -19.09 33.00 -3.79
N SER A 588 -18.20 33.42 -4.70
CA SER A 588 -16.72 33.27 -4.68
C SER A 588 -16.03 31.90 -4.40
N THR A 589 -15.33 31.41 -5.43
CA THR A 589 -13.90 31.00 -5.46
C THR A 589 -13.24 30.12 -4.37
N SER A 590 -12.41 29.18 -4.86
CA SER A 590 -11.18 28.57 -4.28
C SER A 590 -11.24 27.20 -3.56
N SER A 591 -10.43 26.28 -4.11
CA SER A 591 -9.65 25.17 -3.50
C SER A 591 -10.24 24.19 -2.45
N SER A 592 -10.11 22.90 -2.79
CA SER A 592 -9.75 21.77 -1.90
C SER A 592 -10.65 21.47 -0.68
N LYS A 593 -11.66 20.60 -0.89
CA LYS A 593 -12.33 19.83 0.18
C LYS A 593 -12.63 18.40 -0.27
N GLY A 594 -11.76 17.46 0.09
CA GLY A 594 -11.94 16.01 -0.14
C GLY A 594 -11.77 15.19 1.14
N ASP A 595 -10.64 15.34 1.83
CA ASP A 595 -10.26 14.42 2.93
C ASP A 595 -10.98 14.63 4.27
N THR A 596 -11.55 15.81 4.51
CA THR A 596 -11.96 16.23 5.87
C THR A 596 -13.08 15.36 6.48
N MET A 597 -14.07 14.93 5.68
CA MET A 597 -15.21 14.15 6.20
C MET A 597 -14.83 12.72 6.64
N VAL A 598 -13.77 12.13 6.06
CA VAL A 598 -13.30 10.80 6.47
C VAL A 598 -12.60 10.88 7.83
N SER A 599 -11.83 11.95 8.08
CA SER A 599 -11.12 12.21 9.34
C SER A 599 -12.10 12.25 10.52
N GLU A 600 -13.08 13.16 10.48
CA GLU A 600 -14.08 13.30 11.55
C GLU A 600 -14.81 11.99 11.86
N SER A 601 -15.11 11.20 10.83
CA SER A 601 -15.84 9.94 10.97
C SER A 601 -15.08 8.87 11.75
N ASN A 602 -13.74 8.93 11.75
CA ASN A 602 -12.88 8.00 12.47
C ASN A 602 -12.51 8.55 13.86
N GLU A 603 -12.25 9.84 14.01
CA GLU A 603 -12.05 10.50 15.30
C GLU A 603 -13.26 10.27 16.23
N LYS A 604 -14.48 10.41 15.69
CA LYS A 604 -15.76 10.14 16.40
C LYS A 604 -15.98 8.64 16.73
N LYS A 605 -15.20 7.72 16.17
CA LYS A 605 -15.17 6.29 16.55
C LYS A 605 -14.09 6.02 17.60
N GLU A 606 -12.87 6.51 17.39
CA GLU A 606 -11.75 6.32 18.33
C GLU A 606 -12.07 6.93 19.71
N ALA A 607 -12.69 8.11 19.76
CA ALA A 607 -13.17 8.72 21.01
C ALA A 607 -14.14 7.80 21.79
N LYS A 608 -15.13 7.19 21.10
CA LYS A 608 -16.09 6.27 21.73
C LYS A 608 -15.40 5.01 22.27
N ILE A 609 -14.41 4.49 21.56
CA ILE A 609 -13.64 3.33 21.99
C ILE A 609 -12.80 3.67 23.24
N LEU A 610 -12.22 4.86 23.31
CA LEU A 610 -11.47 5.34 24.48
C LEU A 610 -12.36 5.50 25.73
N ASP A 611 -13.61 5.94 25.59
CA ASP A 611 -14.54 6.04 26.73
C ASP A 611 -15.10 4.68 27.18
N ILE A 612 -15.25 3.73 26.27
CA ILE A 612 -15.57 2.33 26.62
C ILE A 612 -14.37 1.70 27.35
N LEU A 613 -13.15 1.96 26.88
CA LEU A 613 -11.92 1.51 27.53
C LEU A 613 -11.79 2.07 28.95
N ARG A 614 -11.95 3.39 29.15
CA ARG A 614 -11.91 4.05 30.48
C ARG A 614 -12.87 3.42 31.49
N ALA A 615 -14.05 2.98 31.04
CA ALA A 615 -15.05 2.35 31.90
C ALA A 615 -14.70 0.91 32.28
N ALA A 616 -14.13 0.13 31.36
CA ALA A 616 -13.91 -1.32 31.51
C ALA A 616 -12.50 -1.73 31.96
N ASP A 617 -11.46 -0.95 31.64
CA ASP A 617 -10.03 -1.23 31.88
C ASP A 617 -9.78 -1.69 33.32
N GLY A 618 -10.02 -0.82 34.31
CA GLY A 618 -9.86 -1.10 35.73
C GLY A 618 -10.93 -1.99 36.39
N LEU A 619 -11.78 -2.67 35.61
CA LEU A 619 -12.69 -3.73 36.07
C LEU A 619 -12.22 -5.11 35.57
N VAL A 620 -11.78 -5.19 34.31
CA VAL A 620 -11.33 -6.44 33.70
C VAL A 620 -9.85 -6.70 34.00
N PHE A 621 -9.01 -5.67 34.00
CA PHE A 621 -7.62 -5.72 34.45
C PHE A 621 -7.51 -5.10 35.86
N PRO A 622 -7.10 -5.86 36.88
CA PRO A 622 -7.11 -5.38 38.26
C PRO A 622 -6.00 -4.34 38.49
N LYS A 623 -6.36 -3.17 39.06
CA LYS A 623 -5.39 -2.12 39.44
C LYS A 623 -4.56 -2.49 40.69
N LYS A 624 -5.10 -3.35 41.56
CA LYS A 624 -4.40 -4.02 42.66
C LYS A 624 -4.55 -5.52 42.44
N PHE A 625 -3.45 -6.26 42.41
CA PHE A 625 -3.39 -7.69 42.11
C PHE A 625 -2.47 -8.39 43.10
N ASN A 626 -2.72 -9.67 43.41
CA ASN A 626 -1.87 -10.44 44.32
C ASN A 626 -0.76 -11.18 43.58
N LYS A 627 -1.01 -11.57 42.32
CA LYS A 627 -0.03 -12.12 41.38
C LYS A 627 -0.04 -11.30 40.10
N ILE A 628 1.12 -10.94 39.58
CA ILE A 628 1.24 -10.13 38.36
C ILE A 628 0.60 -10.79 37.11
N THR A 629 0.51 -12.12 37.12
CA THR A 629 -0.22 -12.90 36.10
C THR A 629 -1.73 -12.63 36.08
N GLU A 630 -2.35 -12.01 37.10
CA GLU A 630 -3.77 -11.60 37.08
C GLU A 630 -4.05 -10.48 36.06
N LYS A 631 -3.01 -9.75 35.63
CA LYS A 631 -3.03 -8.77 34.54
C LYS A 631 -2.76 -9.38 33.15
N VAL A 632 -2.53 -10.68 33.06
CA VAL A 632 -2.33 -11.42 31.80
C VAL A 632 -3.50 -12.39 31.62
N MET A 633 -4.20 -12.33 30.48
CA MET A 633 -5.43 -13.12 30.28
C MET A 633 -5.50 -13.73 28.88
N ASP A 634 -6.15 -14.88 28.77
CA ASP A 634 -6.65 -15.39 27.50
C ASP A 634 -8.03 -14.79 27.17
N LEU A 635 -8.53 -15.01 25.95
CA LEU A 635 -9.82 -14.46 25.53
C LEU A 635 -11.00 -15.01 26.36
N LYS A 636 -10.95 -16.28 26.82
CA LYS A 636 -12.02 -16.89 27.63
C LYS A 636 -12.10 -16.24 29.02
N THR A 637 -10.95 -16.02 29.66
CA THR A 637 -10.88 -15.35 30.98
C THR A 637 -11.27 -13.88 30.87
N MET A 638 -10.81 -13.17 29.82
CA MET A 638 -11.23 -11.80 29.55
C MET A 638 -12.76 -11.70 29.38
N ARG A 639 -13.35 -12.53 28.52
CA ARG A 639 -14.81 -12.59 28.32
C ARG A 639 -15.55 -12.89 29.62
N LYS A 640 -15.09 -13.86 30.42
CA LYS A 640 -15.70 -14.19 31.73
C LYS A 640 -15.69 -12.99 32.69
N LYS A 641 -14.58 -12.23 32.76
CA LYS A 641 -14.52 -11.00 33.58
C LYS A 641 -15.41 -9.87 33.03
N ILE A 642 -15.53 -9.73 31.71
CA ILE A 642 -16.44 -8.75 31.08
C ILE A 642 -17.88 -9.05 31.51
N TYR A 643 -18.38 -10.28 31.31
CA TYR A 643 -19.74 -10.68 31.71
C TYR A 643 -19.97 -10.48 33.22
N GLY A 644 -19.00 -10.85 34.07
CA GLY A 644 -19.08 -10.61 35.52
C GLY A 644 -19.12 -9.12 35.92
N SER A 645 -18.67 -8.22 35.05
CA SER A 645 -18.56 -6.77 35.32
C SER A 645 -19.57 -5.90 34.54
N LEU A 646 -20.46 -6.51 33.72
CA LEU A 646 -21.33 -5.77 32.78
C LEU A 646 -22.16 -4.66 33.43
N LYS A 647 -22.66 -4.90 34.65
CA LYS A 647 -23.47 -3.92 35.41
C LYS A 647 -22.66 -2.67 35.76
N ASP A 648 -21.43 -2.83 36.23
CA ASP A 648 -20.54 -1.71 36.56
C ASP A 648 -19.96 -1.02 35.32
N ILE A 649 -19.70 -1.76 34.24
CA ILE A 649 -19.27 -1.18 32.96
C ILE A 649 -20.39 -0.29 32.38
N ARG A 650 -21.65 -0.76 32.38
CA ARG A 650 -22.82 0.06 32.00
C ARG A 650 -22.97 1.30 32.91
N ARG A 651 -22.77 1.16 34.22
CA ARG A 651 -22.84 2.29 35.18
C ARG A 651 -21.74 3.33 34.94
N ARG A 652 -20.57 2.92 34.43
CA ARG A 652 -19.43 3.79 34.13
C ARG A 652 -19.42 4.38 32.71
N ASN A 653 -20.28 3.91 31.80
CA ASN A 653 -20.35 4.42 30.44
C ASN A 653 -21.78 4.81 30.04
N LEU A 654 -22.04 6.12 30.02
CA LEU A 654 -23.34 6.71 29.67
C LEU A 654 -23.87 6.27 28.30
N THR A 655 -22.99 5.99 27.34
CA THR A 655 -23.37 5.52 25.99
C THR A 655 -23.86 4.07 26.01
N MET A 656 -23.18 3.19 26.75
CA MET A 656 -23.54 1.76 26.87
C MET A 656 -24.71 1.52 27.84
N SER A 657 -25.02 2.48 28.72
CA SER A 657 -26.15 2.39 29.66
C SER A 657 -27.53 2.22 28.99
N LYS A 658 -27.66 2.65 27.71
CA LYS A 658 -28.90 2.57 26.92
C LYS A 658 -29.06 1.24 26.17
N GLU A 659 -27.99 0.45 26.06
CA GLU A 659 -27.97 -0.79 25.27
C GLU A 659 -28.46 -1.98 26.11
N ARG A 660 -29.60 -2.57 25.71
CA ARG A 660 -30.26 -3.64 26.47
C ARG A 660 -29.68 -5.03 26.21
N ASP A 661 -28.98 -5.25 25.09
CA ASP A 661 -28.36 -6.54 24.78
C ASP A 661 -27.00 -6.71 25.45
N ASP A 662 -26.95 -7.54 26.49
CA ASP A 662 -25.73 -7.90 27.24
C ASP A 662 -24.63 -8.50 26.35
N ASN A 663 -24.98 -9.26 25.31
CA ASN A 663 -23.99 -9.87 24.40
C ASN A 663 -23.35 -8.81 23.49
N LYS A 664 -24.14 -7.86 23.01
CA LYS A 664 -23.67 -6.71 22.21
C LYS A 664 -22.82 -5.77 23.04
N VAL A 665 -23.19 -5.50 24.30
CA VAL A 665 -22.34 -4.74 25.24
C VAL A 665 -21.02 -5.49 25.49
N ALA A 666 -21.08 -6.78 25.83
CA ALA A 666 -19.88 -7.59 26.09
C ALA A 666 -18.93 -7.64 24.88
N SER A 667 -19.46 -7.86 23.68
CA SER A 667 -18.68 -7.92 22.43
C SER A 667 -18.03 -6.58 22.08
N THR A 668 -18.71 -5.46 22.33
CA THR A 668 -18.15 -4.12 22.11
C THR A 668 -17.03 -3.80 23.09
N VAL A 669 -17.18 -4.21 24.36
CA VAL A 669 -16.15 -4.08 25.39
C VAL A 669 -14.94 -4.98 25.09
N GLU A 670 -15.17 -6.21 24.66
CA GLU A 670 -14.12 -7.16 24.26
C GLU A 670 -13.29 -6.61 23.10
N PHE A 671 -13.93 -6.04 22.08
CA PHE A 671 -13.25 -5.37 20.96
C PHE A 671 -12.36 -4.22 21.43
N ALA A 672 -12.87 -3.32 22.28
CA ALA A 672 -12.10 -2.18 22.80
C ALA A 672 -10.90 -2.63 23.66
N LEU A 673 -11.08 -3.62 24.53
CA LEU A 673 -10.01 -4.17 25.37
C LEU A 673 -8.95 -4.88 24.53
N VAL A 674 -9.33 -5.68 23.54
CA VAL A 674 -8.40 -6.31 22.59
C VAL A 674 -7.62 -5.25 21.81
N GLN A 675 -8.26 -4.19 21.31
CA GLN A 675 -7.58 -3.12 20.58
C GLN A 675 -6.58 -2.34 21.46
N SER A 676 -6.88 -2.19 22.75
CA SER A 676 -5.97 -1.59 23.74
C SER A 676 -4.84 -2.52 24.23
N SER A 677 -4.95 -3.83 23.99
CA SER A 677 -3.99 -4.83 24.46
C SER A 677 -2.85 -5.08 23.47
N ALA A 678 -1.68 -5.43 23.99
CA ALA A 678 -0.65 -6.17 23.27
C ALA A 678 -1.04 -7.66 23.28
N ILE A 679 -0.75 -8.34 22.18
CA ILE A 679 -1.18 -9.72 21.93
C ILE A 679 0.07 -10.58 21.75
N ILE A 680 0.30 -11.50 22.68
CA ILE A 680 1.36 -12.51 22.59
C ILE A 680 0.72 -13.77 22.00
N ASN A 681 1.06 -14.08 20.75
CA ASN A 681 0.68 -15.32 20.08
C ASN A 681 1.85 -16.31 20.17
N PHE A 682 1.54 -17.58 20.44
CA PHE A 682 2.52 -18.66 20.44
C PHE A 682 2.54 -19.35 19.06
N PRO A 683 3.71 -19.61 18.47
CA PRO A 683 3.82 -20.48 17.29
C PRO A 683 3.31 -21.89 17.61
N ASP A 684 2.73 -22.58 16.63
CA ASP A 684 2.13 -23.91 16.83
C ASP A 684 3.14 -24.99 17.29
N GLU A 685 4.43 -24.82 17.00
CA GLU A 685 5.53 -25.66 17.50
C GLU A 685 5.79 -25.51 19.02
N ILE A 686 5.37 -24.39 19.61
CA ILE A 686 5.58 -24.02 21.02
C ILE A 686 4.25 -24.13 21.80
N ALA A 687 3.11 -24.02 21.12
CA ALA A 687 1.78 -24.18 21.69
C ALA A 687 1.58 -25.53 22.39
N ILE A 688 0.90 -25.51 23.54
CA ILE A 688 0.60 -26.71 24.34
C ILE A 688 -0.91 -26.76 24.57
N LYS A 689 -1.56 -27.89 24.27
CA LYS A 689 -3.02 -28.05 24.36
C LYS A 689 -3.64 -27.72 25.73
N THR A 690 -2.84 -27.69 26.80
CA THR A 690 -3.25 -27.37 28.18
C THR A 690 -3.01 -25.90 28.58
N MET A 691 -2.44 -25.09 27.68
CA MET A 691 -2.10 -23.68 27.89
C MET A 691 -2.77 -22.77 26.84
N PRO A 692 -2.90 -21.46 27.09
CA PRO A 692 -3.44 -20.53 26.11
C PRO A 692 -2.43 -20.25 24.97
N ASN A 693 -2.88 -20.37 23.72
CA ASN A 693 -2.10 -20.04 22.51
C ASN A 693 -2.05 -18.54 22.19
N THR A 694 -2.85 -17.73 22.89
CA THR A 694 -2.87 -16.26 22.79
C THR A 694 -3.08 -15.66 24.17
N LEU A 695 -2.25 -14.68 24.54
CA LEU A 695 -2.36 -13.91 25.78
C LEU A 695 -2.44 -12.41 25.48
N TYR A 696 -3.26 -11.73 26.29
CA TYR A 696 -3.52 -10.30 26.22
C TYR A 696 -2.99 -9.60 27.47
N VAL A 697 -2.25 -8.50 27.25
CA VAL A 697 -1.69 -7.63 28.29
C VAL A 697 -1.90 -6.18 27.86
N LEU A 698 -2.26 -5.28 28.76
CA LEU A 698 -2.50 -3.87 28.41
C LEU A 698 -1.24 -3.19 27.84
N LYS A 699 -1.40 -2.43 26.75
CA LYS A 699 -0.28 -1.67 26.11
C LYS A 699 0.35 -0.61 27.01
N HIS A 700 -0.28 -0.23 28.12
CA HIS A 700 0.30 0.70 29.09
C HIS A 700 1.14 -0.03 30.15
N ASP A 701 0.67 -1.18 30.67
CA ASP A 701 1.44 -2.02 31.60
C ASP A 701 2.72 -2.54 30.94
N LEU A 702 2.60 -3.13 29.74
CA LEU A 702 3.75 -3.76 29.05
C LEU A 702 4.83 -2.75 28.61
N LYS A 703 4.55 -1.44 28.61
CA LYS A 703 5.58 -0.40 28.41
C LYS A 703 6.50 -0.26 29.64
N SER A 704 5.97 -0.45 30.84
CA SER A 704 6.75 -0.30 32.08
C SER A 704 7.88 -1.35 32.13
N PRO A 705 9.14 -0.94 32.33
CA PRO A 705 10.25 -1.88 32.52
C PRO A 705 10.01 -2.77 33.75
N LEU A 706 9.62 -2.16 34.88
CA LEU A 706 9.36 -2.85 36.15
C LEU A 706 8.26 -3.92 36.04
N PHE A 707 7.20 -3.65 35.27
CA PHE A 707 6.14 -4.64 35.03
C PHE A 707 6.63 -5.82 34.17
N ARG A 708 7.47 -5.55 33.17
CA ARG A 708 8.07 -6.61 32.32
C ARG A 708 9.00 -7.51 33.11
N GLU A 709 9.87 -6.91 33.93
CA GLU A 709 10.81 -7.60 34.82
C GLU A 709 10.08 -8.51 35.82
N GLN A 710 9.16 -7.95 36.62
CA GLN A 710 8.33 -8.72 37.57
C GLN A 710 7.52 -9.84 36.91
N LEU A 711 7.05 -9.64 35.67
CA LEU A 711 6.28 -10.64 34.95
C LEU A 711 7.19 -11.75 34.36
N ALA A 712 8.38 -11.39 33.88
CA ALA A 712 9.39 -12.34 33.44
C ALA A 712 9.84 -13.22 34.62
N ASP A 713 10.09 -12.64 35.79
CA ASP A 713 10.48 -13.38 36.99
C ASP A 713 9.36 -14.30 37.50
N SER A 714 8.10 -13.85 37.48
CA SER A 714 6.96 -14.73 37.77
C SER A 714 6.88 -15.93 36.80
N TYR A 715 7.31 -15.79 35.54
CA TYR A 715 7.41 -16.91 34.61
C TYR A 715 8.69 -17.74 34.80
N ARG A 716 9.81 -17.15 35.25
CA ARG A 716 11.02 -17.89 35.65
C ARG A 716 10.71 -18.83 36.82
N GLU A 717 9.98 -18.37 37.82
CA GLU A 717 9.50 -19.23 38.91
C GLU A 717 8.64 -20.39 38.43
N GLU A 718 7.64 -20.14 37.58
CA GLU A 718 6.76 -21.17 37.04
C GLU A 718 7.53 -22.17 36.16
N MET A 719 8.48 -21.69 35.36
CA MET A 719 9.40 -22.53 34.60
C MET A 719 10.26 -23.42 35.52
N ASN A 720 10.81 -22.87 36.60
CA ASN A 720 11.64 -23.61 37.55
C ASN A 720 10.85 -24.70 38.30
N LYS A 721 9.59 -24.43 38.66
CA LYS A 721 8.65 -25.43 39.21
C LYS A 721 8.36 -26.58 38.22
N LYS A 722 8.42 -26.29 36.92
CA LYS A 722 8.07 -27.21 35.81
C LYS A 722 9.29 -27.70 35.00
N LYS A 723 10.51 -27.55 35.54
CA LYS A 723 11.80 -27.77 34.86
C LYS A 723 12.01 -29.13 34.19
N PHE A 724 11.24 -30.14 34.56
CA PHE A 724 11.31 -31.49 33.99
C PHE A 724 10.46 -31.67 32.71
N ASP A 725 9.45 -30.83 32.47
CA ASP A 725 8.68 -30.84 31.22
C ASP A 725 9.33 -29.93 30.16
N LYS A 726 10.00 -30.56 29.20
CA LYS A 726 10.68 -29.88 28.07
C LYS A 726 9.74 -29.05 27.19
N LYS A 727 8.43 -29.30 27.18
CA LYS A 727 7.45 -28.46 26.46
C LYS A 727 7.10 -27.23 27.28
N LEU A 728 6.74 -27.39 28.56
CA LEU A 728 6.44 -26.26 29.44
C LEU A 728 7.64 -25.31 29.59
N VAL A 729 8.87 -25.84 29.68
CA VAL A 729 10.08 -25.02 29.69
C VAL A 729 10.21 -24.16 28.42
N LYS A 730 9.99 -24.73 27.23
CA LYS A 730 9.96 -23.96 25.96
C LYS A 730 8.89 -22.88 25.96
N TYR A 731 7.68 -23.19 26.43
CA TYR A 731 6.55 -22.26 26.49
C TYR A 731 6.85 -21.05 27.38
N TYR A 732 7.39 -21.26 28.58
CA TYR A 732 7.79 -20.15 29.46
C TYR A 732 9.04 -19.41 28.97
N THR A 733 10.01 -20.09 28.35
CA THR A 733 11.17 -19.43 27.72
C THR A 733 10.72 -18.48 26.60
N PHE A 734 9.76 -18.89 25.77
CA PHE A 734 9.18 -18.02 24.74
C PHE A 734 8.49 -16.79 25.34
N LEU A 735 7.74 -16.96 26.44
CA LEU A 735 7.12 -15.85 27.17
C LEU A 735 8.14 -14.83 27.69
N ILE A 736 9.14 -15.31 28.45
CA ILE A 736 10.19 -14.49 29.04
C ILE A 736 10.90 -13.68 27.94
N ASN A 737 11.37 -14.36 26.89
CA ASN A 737 12.04 -13.72 25.75
C ASN A 737 11.14 -12.67 25.06
N THR A 738 9.84 -12.95 24.85
CA THR A 738 8.90 -12.02 24.20
C THR A 738 8.65 -10.76 25.02
N ILE A 739 8.70 -10.87 26.35
CA ILE A 739 8.47 -9.77 27.30
C ILE A 739 9.74 -8.91 27.44
N GLU A 740 10.92 -9.53 27.53
CA GLU A 740 12.19 -8.84 27.76
C GLU A 740 12.78 -8.21 26.50
N MET A 741 12.77 -8.91 25.35
CA MET A 741 13.40 -8.45 24.09
C MET A 741 12.62 -7.36 23.33
N GLU A 742 11.67 -6.69 23.99
CA GLU A 742 10.87 -5.57 23.47
C GLU A 742 10.07 -5.83 22.17
N TYR A 743 9.82 -7.09 21.79
CA TYR A 743 9.08 -7.46 20.58
C TYR A 743 7.68 -6.82 20.48
N PHE A 744 7.09 -6.37 21.59
CA PHE A 744 5.85 -5.59 21.59
C PHE A 744 5.92 -4.26 20.80
N LYS A 745 7.12 -3.73 20.52
CA LYS A 745 7.33 -2.58 19.63
C LYS A 745 7.12 -2.94 18.15
N TYR A 746 7.23 -4.22 17.81
CA TYR A 746 7.13 -4.78 16.46
C TYR A 746 5.83 -5.57 16.23
N LEU A 747 5.08 -5.89 17.30
CA LEU A 747 3.72 -6.43 17.16
C LEU A 747 2.87 -5.49 16.28
N PRO A 748 2.20 -6.00 15.24
CA PRO A 748 1.50 -5.15 14.29
C PRO A 748 0.40 -4.35 14.99
N LYS A 749 0.43 -3.02 14.79
CA LYS A 749 -0.75 -2.18 15.04
C LYS A 749 -1.84 -2.58 14.06
N LYS A 750 -2.65 -3.58 14.41
CA LYS A 750 -3.89 -3.90 13.70
C LYS A 750 -4.81 -2.67 13.76
N LYS A 751 -4.75 -1.86 12.70
CA LYS A 751 -5.93 -1.18 12.19
C LYS A 751 -6.83 -2.29 11.62
N LEU A 752 -7.90 -2.58 12.34
CA LEU A 752 -9.11 -3.24 11.88
C LEU A 752 -10.15 -2.14 11.72
#